data_AF-A0A0F9F696-F1
#
_entry.id   AF-A0A0F9F696-F1
#
_cell.length_a   1.000
_cell.length_b   1.000
_cell.length_c   1.000
_cell.angle_alpha   90.00
_cell.angle_beta   90.00
_cell.angle_gamma   90.00
#
_symmetry.space_group_name_H-M   'P 1'
#
loop_
_entity.id
_entity.type
_entity.pdbx_description
1 polymer ?
#
loop_
_entity_poly.entity_id
_entity_poly.type
_entity_poly.pdbx_seq_one_letter_code
_entity_poly.pdbx_strand_id
1 'polypeptide(L)'
;NLLPGSYTMYQHYNILTGFSKRSADSRVSEVTIVKDTLKIIPANPFPEPLEMGYQYGAAYTFEYEVNGSRWWDVIYDGKIVNSLNQGVELANVSLFLEKYDRYVNIANVTTDIEGNFYLNRTVFGSFEINALAKIEYEEDDLYKKLVHEEYAGLEKEIEGTRFFRDEDFNGYPDWPYSLHDLLMALGGDTEDSVTFEALFNEDSGLYTYSNINNYTGELYGNVGWSGGVYGTPGIDLDGNGTIISGSSVSSVSNWHSEYDSEQTITSTSYTEKHTLDFNAPAQGDYLLIVSCEVAPVSTSASVGVRVQLDDTATIMEALYEGNNVDRSLEYRSESTMYVAENLISGSHSVDIDALQESGTGYIRYARIVVLRLDDWLTTTGMFKYAANEGVISLAGAEGQYSDTVSITFTPDQAGDYLVLASMEMYSGYTRDSISGRINYDGGSEYIPANNGEESYENYVTYESQDTTDYHAFTWGGIVNMPTNSKTISVQASRTGGSDANADVRRRRVIAIRLGAMSTDTQSIEDNSVTSTSSQWTDKSNLQFTPSTQQEYFIIGGIVIKPDSTSNPSHAELTHTTGTNTGTISLANDNSQDSGSPADCLSMLGIAIKELNVEQQIFKTRYGYAGSTGSTYSKGSFIVAVPLGGGVGGSDTPEYVDFDYVDFGGILNGTIGSTSNETTITAWVYPTELKSNTSSNAVQNVFLSKEGNLELGINQSGFLQVYIKNLNTEAVVEYGLPNIIPLGQWSY
;
A
#
# COMPACT_ATOMS: atom_id res chain seq x y z
N ASN A 1 -35.93 3.73 -0.34
CA ASN A 1 -35.79 4.75 0.71
C ASN A 1 -37.17 5.01 1.30
N LEU A 2 -37.29 4.96 2.63
CA LEU A 2 -38.56 5.00 3.36
C LEU A 2 -38.60 6.30 4.18
N LEU A 3 -39.70 7.03 4.11
CA LEU A 3 -39.95 8.24 4.93
C LEU A 3 -40.21 7.86 6.39
N PRO A 4 -40.22 8.80 7.35
CA PRO A 4 -40.77 8.55 8.68
C PRO A 4 -42.19 7.99 8.60
N GLY A 5 -42.46 6.96 9.41
CA GLY A 5 -43.72 6.22 9.36
C GLY A 5 -43.58 4.79 9.88
N SER A 6 -44.72 4.14 10.09
CA SER A 6 -44.79 2.73 10.45
C SER A 6 -44.94 1.86 9.21
N TYR A 7 -44.06 0.88 9.07
CA TYR A 7 -43.99 -0.03 7.95
C TYR A 7 -44.15 -1.46 8.42
N THR A 8 -45.03 -2.20 7.76
CA THR A 8 -45.12 -3.64 7.89
C THR A 8 -44.09 -4.31 6.97
N MET A 9 -43.01 -4.83 7.53
CA MET A 9 -41.99 -5.57 6.81
C MET A 9 -42.40 -7.04 6.68
N TYR A 10 -42.41 -7.56 5.45
CA TYR A 10 -42.64 -8.97 5.15
C TYR A 10 -41.32 -9.65 4.75
N GLN A 11 -40.84 -10.58 5.57
CA GLN A 11 -39.65 -11.37 5.27
C GLN A 11 -40.06 -12.74 4.70
N HIS A 12 -39.56 -13.06 3.51
CA HIS A 12 -39.78 -14.35 2.86
C HIS A 12 -38.49 -15.16 2.83
N TYR A 13 -38.55 -16.41 3.28
CA TYR A 13 -37.45 -17.35 3.13
C TYR A 13 -37.77 -18.33 2.01
N ASN A 14 -36.94 -18.35 0.97
CA ASN A 14 -37.09 -19.23 -0.17
C ASN A 14 -35.86 -20.14 -0.26
N ILE A 15 -36.08 -21.45 -0.21
CA ILE A 15 -35.04 -22.43 -0.58
C ILE A 15 -35.33 -22.89 -2.01
N LEU A 16 -34.33 -22.78 -2.87
CA LEU A 16 -34.29 -23.42 -4.18
C LEU A 16 -33.30 -24.58 -4.12
N THR A 17 -33.76 -25.82 -4.29
CA THR A 17 -32.90 -27.00 -4.39
C THR A 17 -33.24 -27.77 -5.66
N GLY A 18 -32.35 -27.70 -6.66
CA GLY A 18 -32.58 -28.27 -7.99
C GLY A 18 -33.84 -27.70 -8.65
N PHE A 19 -34.80 -28.56 -9.01
CA PHE A 19 -36.08 -28.17 -9.61
C PHE A 19 -37.20 -27.88 -8.59
N SER A 20 -36.90 -27.85 -7.29
CA SER A 20 -37.89 -27.62 -6.23
C SER A 20 -37.70 -26.26 -5.57
N LYS A 21 -38.79 -25.49 -5.46
CA LYS A 21 -38.86 -24.25 -4.68
C LYS A 21 -39.76 -24.48 -3.47
N ARG A 22 -39.25 -24.19 -2.28
CA ARG A 22 -40.05 -24.16 -1.05
C ARG A 22 -39.93 -22.77 -0.42
N SER A 23 -41.08 -22.15 -0.20
CA SER A 23 -41.19 -20.86 0.48
C SER A 23 -41.74 -21.09 1.88
N ALA A 24 -41.11 -20.51 2.90
CA ALA A 24 -41.69 -20.43 4.22
C ALA A 24 -42.76 -19.32 4.27
N ASP A 25 -43.68 -19.41 5.23
CA ASP A 25 -44.65 -18.36 5.52
C ASP A 25 -43.92 -17.05 5.87
N SER A 26 -44.49 -15.91 5.46
CA SER A 26 -43.89 -14.61 5.71
C SER A 26 -43.79 -14.32 7.20
N ARG A 27 -42.61 -13.94 7.67
CA ARG A 27 -42.48 -13.27 8.96
C ARG A 27 -42.85 -11.81 8.78
N VAL A 28 -43.78 -11.34 9.61
CA VAL A 28 -44.26 -9.95 9.60
C VAL A 28 -43.67 -9.23 10.80
N SER A 29 -43.08 -8.06 10.58
CA SER A 29 -42.55 -7.21 11.64
C SER A 29 -42.92 -5.76 11.39
N GLU A 30 -43.31 -5.04 12.43
CA GLU A 30 -43.58 -3.60 12.36
C GLU A 30 -42.27 -2.84 12.60
N VAL A 31 -41.92 -1.94 11.68
CA VAL A 31 -40.74 -1.08 11.77
C VAL A 31 -41.20 0.37 11.70
N THR A 32 -40.87 1.17 12.70
CA THR A 32 -41.18 2.61 12.70
C THR A 32 -39.90 3.41 12.46
N ILE A 33 -39.89 4.19 11.40
CA ILE A 33 -38.86 5.20 11.15
C ILE A 33 -39.34 6.48 11.82
N VAL A 34 -38.58 6.95 12.82
CA VAL A 34 -39.08 7.96 13.77
C VAL A 34 -38.91 9.41 13.31
N LYS A 35 -37.81 9.79 12.65
CA LYS A 35 -37.59 11.16 12.14
C LYS A 35 -36.71 11.15 10.90
N ASP A 36 -36.93 12.07 9.96
CA ASP A 36 -36.11 12.26 8.77
C ASP A 36 -35.05 13.35 8.99
N THR A 37 -34.06 13.40 8.10
CA THR A 37 -33.10 14.51 7.97
C THR A 37 -33.53 15.43 6.83
N LEU A 38 -33.47 16.73 7.07
CA LEU A 38 -33.71 17.77 6.07
C LEU A 38 -32.38 18.24 5.46
N LYS A 39 -32.42 18.77 4.25
CA LYS A 39 -31.32 19.53 3.62
C LYS A 39 -31.86 20.67 2.78
N ILE A 40 -31.01 21.63 2.47
CA ILE A 40 -31.34 22.78 1.61
C ILE A 40 -30.74 22.56 0.23
N ILE A 41 -31.49 22.93 -0.81
CA ILE A 41 -31.02 23.03 -2.18
C ILE A 41 -31.48 24.38 -2.77
N PRO A 42 -30.76 24.98 -3.72
CA PRO A 42 -31.19 26.23 -4.35
C PRO A 42 -32.48 26.04 -5.18
N ALA A 43 -33.35 27.05 -5.21
CA ALA A 43 -34.69 26.93 -5.80
C ALA A 43 -34.68 27.00 -7.34
N ASN A 44 -33.83 27.83 -7.95
CA ASN A 44 -33.62 27.90 -9.40
C ASN A 44 -32.28 28.58 -9.75
N PRO A 45 -31.63 28.19 -10.86
CA PRO A 45 -30.59 29.01 -11.47
C PRO A 45 -31.19 30.35 -11.95
N PHE A 46 -30.46 31.45 -11.73
CA PHE A 46 -30.92 32.83 -11.91
C PHE A 46 -31.61 33.08 -13.27
N PRO A 47 -32.80 33.73 -13.32
CA PRO A 47 -33.55 33.92 -14.58
C PRO A 47 -33.15 35.11 -15.48
N GLU A 48 -32.04 35.80 -15.25
CA GLU A 48 -31.59 36.94 -16.09
C GLU A 48 -30.27 36.64 -16.83
N PRO A 49 -30.02 37.26 -18.01
CA PRO A 49 -29.17 36.67 -19.04
C PRO A 49 -27.69 36.82 -18.70
N LEU A 50 -27.16 35.84 -17.98
CA LEU A 50 -25.72 35.66 -17.81
C LEU A 50 -25.36 34.40 -18.60
N GLU A 51 -24.61 34.59 -19.68
CA GLU A 51 -24.34 33.59 -20.74
C GLU A 51 -23.60 32.31 -20.28
N MET A 52 -23.51 32.00 -18.98
CA MET A 52 -22.60 30.95 -18.49
C MET A 52 -23.12 30.10 -17.30
N GLY A 53 -24.42 29.74 -17.27
CA GLY A 53 -24.87 28.51 -16.59
C GLY A 53 -24.51 28.32 -15.11
N TYR A 54 -24.42 29.38 -14.33
CA TYR A 54 -23.98 29.34 -12.92
C TYR A 54 -25.11 28.94 -11.95
N GLN A 55 -24.75 28.21 -10.89
CA GLN A 55 -25.64 27.75 -9.82
C GLN A 55 -25.16 28.34 -8.49
N TYR A 56 -26.06 28.96 -7.73
CA TYR A 56 -25.80 29.56 -6.42
C TYR A 56 -26.30 28.67 -5.29
N GLY A 57 -25.80 28.89 -4.06
CA GLY A 57 -26.44 28.45 -2.82
C GLY A 57 -27.82 29.09 -2.59
N ALA A 58 -28.46 28.81 -1.46
CA ALA A 58 -29.82 29.28 -1.14
C ALA A 58 -29.87 30.72 -0.58
N ALA A 59 -28.74 31.41 -0.45
CA ALA A 59 -28.61 32.79 0.00
C ALA A 59 -27.53 33.54 -0.77
N TYR A 60 -27.78 34.80 -1.13
CA TYR A 60 -26.85 35.66 -1.89
C TYR A 60 -27.12 37.15 -1.64
N THR A 61 -26.11 38.00 -1.88
CA THR A 61 -26.21 39.46 -1.66
C THR A 61 -25.72 40.28 -2.84
N PHE A 62 -26.40 41.40 -3.08
CA PHE A 62 -26.04 42.38 -4.12
C PHE A 62 -25.73 43.75 -3.49
N GLU A 63 -24.54 44.29 -3.75
CA GLU A 63 -24.23 45.69 -3.42
C GLU A 63 -24.77 46.64 -4.49
N TYR A 64 -25.38 47.72 -4.04
CA TYR A 64 -25.76 48.84 -4.87
C TYR A 64 -25.15 50.12 -4.31
N GLU A 65 -24.52 50.92 -5.17
CA GLU A 65 -24.05 52.26 -4.84
C GLU A 65 -24.70 53.29 -5.77
N VAL A 66 -25.46 54.22 -5.20
CA VAL A 66 -26.02 55.36 -5.96
C VAL A 66 -25.74 56.64 -5.20
N ASN A 67 -25.08 57.60 -5.86
CA ASN A 67 -24.74 58.91 -5.30
C ASN A 67 -23.99 58.84 -3.94
N GLY A 68 -23.09 57.87 -3.79
CA GLY A 68 -22.29 57.67 -2.55
C GLY A 68 -23.06 57.07 -1.38
N SER A 69 -24.29 56.61 -1.60
CA SER A 69 -25.05 55.81 -0.62
C SER A 69 -25.03 54.35 -1.04
N ARG A 70 -24.62 53.47 -0.12
CA ARG A 70 -24.54 52.02 -0.32
C ARG A 70 -25.66 51.29 0.41
N TRP A 71 -26.21 50.28 -0.25
CA TRP A 71 -27.11 49.30 0.37
C TRP A 71 -26.88 47.92 -0.24
N TRP A 72 -27.31 46.89 0.48
CA TRP A 72 -27.26 45.51 0.03
C TRP A 72 -28.65 44.90 0.00
N ASP A 73 -28.98 44.21 -1.08
CA ASP A 73 -30.14 43.32 -1.08
C ASP A 73 -29.65 41.92 -0.70
N VAL A 74 -30.17 41.41 0.41
CA VAL A 74 -29.93 40.05 0.90
C VAL A 74 -31.10 39.18 0.49
N ILE A 75 -30.84 38.20 -0.35
CA ILE A 75 -31.86 37.33 -0.92
C ILE A 75 -31.63 35.90 -0.45
N TYR A 76 -32.70 35.28 0.03
CA TYR A 76 -32.76 33.84 0.30
C TYR A 76 -33.74 33.25 -0.69
N ASP A 77 -33.30 32.28 -1.48
CA ASP A 77 -34.09 31.64 -2.52
C ASP A 77 -33.71 30.16 -2.63
N GLY A 78 -34.37 29.34 -1.83
CA GLY A 78 -34.01 27.94 -1.66
C GLY A 78 -35.21 27.02 -1.51
N LYS A 79 -34.92 25.74 -1.42
CA LYS A 79 -35.89 24.66 -1.26
C LYS A 79 -35.40 23.69 -0.19
N ILE A 80 -36.21 23.44 0.82
CA ILE A 80 -35.92 22.45 1.86
C ILE A 80 -36.51 21.11 1.44
N VAL A 81 -35.67 20.09 1.42
CA VAL A 81 -36.05 18.73 1.01
C VAL A 81 -35.71 17.69 2.08
N ASN A 82 -36.45 16.58 2.08
CA ASN A 82 -36.17 15.42 2.93
C ASN A 82 -35.09 14.49 2.34
N SER A 83 -34.81 13.35 2.98
CA SER A 83 -33.82 12.37 2.50
C SER A 83 -34.17 11.73 1.14
N LEU A 84 -35.39 11.95 0.62
CA LEU A 84 -35.83 11.54 -0.71
C LEU A 84 -35.75 12.66 -1.77
N ASN A 85 -35.19 13.82 -1.44
CA ASN A 85 -35.19 15.03 -2.26
C ASN A 85 -36.61 15.56 -2.58
N GLN A 86 -37.59 15.27 -1.72
CA GLN A 86 -38.94 15.81 -1.85
C GLN A 86 -39.08 17.07 -0.99
N GLY A 87 -39.72 18.10 -1.54
CA GLY A 87 -40.01 19.34 -0.84
C GLY A 87 -40.83 19.16 0.43
N VAL A 88 -40.53 19.95 1.46
CA VAL A 88 -41.20 19.87 2.76
C VAL A 88 -41.78 21.24 3.15
N GLU A 89 -43.08 21.27 3.43
CA GLU A 89 -43.77 22.43 4.01
C GLU A 89 -43.44 22.55 5.51
N LEU A 90 -42.72 23.60 5.88
CA LEU A 90 -42.17 23.87 7.21
C LEU A 90 -42.56 25.28 7.63
N ALA A 91 -43.12 25.42 8.83
CA ALA A 91 -43.38 26.71 9.43
C ALA A 91 -42.18 27.19 10.26
N ASN A 92 -41.92 28.50 10.24
CA ASN A 92 -40.94 29.15 11.12
C ASN A 92 -39.47 28.74 10.88
N VAL A 93 -39.07 28.60 9.61
CA VAL A 93 -37.67 28.48 9.22
C VAL A 93 -36.97 29.81 9.49
N SER A 94 -35.94 29.80 10.32
CA SER A 94 -35.20 30.99 10.74
C SER A 94 -34.04 31.28 9.79
N LEU A 95 -33.99 32.49 9.27
CA LEU A 95 -32.95 32.97 8.35
C LEU A 95 -32.05 33.94 9.11
N PHE A 96 -30.76 33.66 9.11
CA PHE A 96 -29.73 34.43 9.79
C PHE A 96 -28.69 34.89 8.79
N LEU A 97 -28.18 36.09 9.04
CA LEU A 97 -27.06 36.65 8.31
C LEU A 97 -25.99 37.08 9.30
N GLU A 98 -24.74 36.81 8.97
CA GLU A 98 -23.60 37.23 9.76
C GLU A 98 -23.45 38.75 9.73
N LYS A 99 -23.15 39.29 10.91
CA LYS A 99 -22.81 40.69 11.11
C LYS A 99 -21.92 40.84 12.34
N TYR A 100 -20.68 41.28 12.13
CA TYR A 100 -19.64 41.41 13.15
C TYR A 100 -19.33 40.06 13.81
N ASP A 101 -19.07 39.06 12.96
CA ASP A 101 -18.76 37.66 13.31
C ASP A 101 -19.85 37.01 14.17
N ARG A 102 -21.11 37.42 13.98
CA ARG A 102 -22.27 36.94 14.73
C ARG A 102 -23.49 36.80 13.85
N TYR A 103 -24.15 35.65 13.94
CA TYR A 103 -25.44 35.43 13.28
C TYR A 103 -26.55 36.30 13.88
N VAL A 104 -27.14 37.14 13.05
CA VAL A 104 -28.32 37.94 13.36
C VAL A 104 -29.52 37.36 12.63
N ASN A 105 -30.58 36.97 13.36
CA ASN A 105 -31.82 36.54 12.72
C ASN A 105 -32.42 37.73 11.96
N ILE A 106 -32.60 37.57 10.66
CA ILE A 106 -33.17 38.58 9.78
C ILE A 106 -34.62 38.28 9.39
N ALA A 107 -35.09 37.04 9.46
CA ALA A 107 -36.49 36.71 9.19
C ALA A 107 -36.81 35.30 9.65
N ASN A 108 -38.11 35.04 9.84
CA ASN A 108 -38.64 33.68 9.86
C ASN A 108 -39.62 33.53 8.69
N VAL A 109 -39.43 32.50 7.89
CA VAL A 109 -40.25 32.20 6.70
C VAL A 109 -40.98 30.87 6.87
N THR A 110 -41.91 30.60 5.96
CA THR A 110 -42.60 29.31 5.85
C THR A 110 -42.36 28.81 4.43
N THR A 111 -41.93 27.56 4.28
CA THR A 111 -41.78 26.95 2.95
C THR A 111 -43.15 26.57 2.39
N ASP A 112 -43.29 26.56 1.06
CA ASP A 112 -44.50 26.05 0.42
C ASP A 112 -44.57 24.51 0.40
N ILE A 113 -45.61 23.95 -0.21
CA ILE A 113 -45.80 22.49 -0.34
C ILE A 113 -44.67 21.79 -1.13
N GLU A 114 -43.95 22.54 -1.94
CA GLU A 114 -42.80 22.07 -2.70
C GLU A 114 -41.48 22.35 -1.97
N GLY A 115 -41.53 22.86 -0.73
CA GLY A 115 -40.39 23.17 0.10
C GLY A 115 -39.70 24.50 -0.21
N ASN A 116 -40.22 25.30 -1.16
CA ASN A 116 -39.57 26.53 -1.59
C ASN A 116 -39.76 27.65 -0.56
N PHE A 117 -38.75 28.48 -0.34
CA PHE A 117 -38.80 29.71 0.43
C PHE A 117 -38.11 30.85 -0.32
N TYR A 118 -38.65 32.06 -0.15
CA TYR A 118 -38.07 33.28 -0.72
C TYR A 118 -38.12 34.44 0.28
N LEU A 119 -37.02 35.16 0.41
CA LEU A 119 -36.94 36.45 1.11
C LEU A 119 -36.03 37.38 0.32
N ASN A 120 -36.44 38.64 0.15
CA ASN A 120 -35.55 39.72 -0.27
C ASN A 120 -35.59 40.83 0.77
N ARG A 121 -34.43 41.17 1.35
CA ARG A 121 -34.30 42.16 2.41
C ARG A 121 -33.16 43.12 2.13
N THR A 122 -33.48 44.40 2.03
CA THR A 122 -32.49 45.48 1.91
C THR A 122 -31.86 45.84 3.26
N VAL A 123 -30.54 45.94 3.29
CA VAL A 123 -29.70 46.37 4.42
C VAL A 123 -28.93 47.62 4.04
N PHE A 124 -29.05 48.69 4.85
CA PHE A 124 -28.31 49.94 4.64
C PHE A 124 -27.07 50.00 5.55
N GLY A 125 -25.96 50.55 5.06
CA GLY A 125 -24.80 50.90 5.90
C GLY A 125 -23.49 50.21 5.51
N SER A 126 -22.82 49.55 6.47
CA SER A 126 -21.64 48.68 6.30
C SER A 126 -22.04 47.19 6.32
N PHE A 127 -21.39 46.35 5.52
CA PHE A 127 -21.63 44.91 5.37
C PHE A 127 -20.31 44.18 5.29
N GLU A 128 -20.32 42.95 5.79
CA GLU A 128 -19.12 42.13 5.79
C GLU A 128 -18.92 41.49 4.44
N ILE A 129 -17.69 41.62 3.95
CA ILE A 129 -17.31 41.14 2.63
C ILE A 129 -17.38 39.62 2.52
N ASN A 130 -17.37 38.90 3.65
CA ASN A 130 -17.40 37.44 3.73
C ASN A 130 -18.57 36.93 4.56
N ALA A 131 -19.70 37.65 4.57
CA ALA A 131 -20.81 37.31 5.46
C ALA A 131 -21.33 35.89 5.18
N LEU A 132 -21.45 35.08 6.23
CA LEU A 132 -22.15 33.80 6.18
C LEU A 132 -23.67 33.99 6.34
N ALA A 133 -24.45 33.17 5.63
CA ALA A 133 -25.85 32.94 5.90
C ALA A 133 -26.02 31.64 6.67
N LYS A 134 -26.98 31.63 7.58
CA LYS A 134 -27.43 30.41 8.26
C LYS A 134 -28.94 30.27 8.15
N ILE A 135 -29.39 29.07 7.80
CA ILE A 135 -30.81 28.70 7.72
C ILE A 135 -31.05 27.59 8.72
N GLU A 136 -32.03 27.79 9.61
CA GLU A 136 -32.27 26.92 10.74
C GLU A 136 -33.75 26.54 10.84
N TYR A 137 -34.03 25.27 11.07
CA TYR A 137 -35.36 24.78 11.43
C TYR A 137 -35.25 23.92 12.69
N GLU A 138 -36.05 24.25 13.70
CA GLU A 138 -36.06 23.51 14.96
C GLU A 138 -36.70 22.14 14.81
N GLU A 139 -36.19 21.17 15.55
CA GLU A 139 -36.69 19.79 15.52
C GLU A 139 -38.19 19.70 15.86
N ASP A 140 -38.92 18.85 15.13
CA ASP A 140 -40.32 18.53 15.40
C ASP A 140 -40.58 17.00 15.46
N ASP A 141 -41.84 16.59 15.40
CA ASP A 141 -42.24 15.17 15.46
C ASP A 141 -41.81 14.37 14.21
N LEU A 142 -41.54 15.02 13.08
CA LEU A 142 -41.27 14.38 11.78
C LEU A 142 -39.81 14.54 11.34
N TYR A 143 -39.16 15.65 11.70
CA TYR A 143 -37.87 16.06 11.18
C TYR A 143 -36.89 16.42 12.29
N LYS A 144 -35.64 16.03 12.11
CA LYS A 144 -34.52 16.50 12.95
C LYS A 144 -34.26 17.99 12.70
N LYS A 145 -33.63 18.64 13.68
CA LYS A 145 -33.14 20.01 13.55
C LYS A 145 -32.29 20.16 12.28
N LEU A 146 -32.58 21.17 11.48
CA LEU A 146 -31.80 21.59 10.32
C LEU A 146 -30.95 22.79 10.72
N VAL A 147 -29.65 22.72 10.45
CA VAL A 147 -28.74 23.86 10.47
C VAL A 147 -27.94 23.79 9.18
N HIS A 148 -28.12 24.79 8.32
CA HIS A 148 -27.39 24.94 7.06
C HIS A 148 -26.67 26.27 7.09
N GLU A 149 -25.38 26.27 6.79
CA GLU A 149 -24.55 27.46 6.71
C GLU A 149 -23.97 27.52 5.30
N GLU A 150 -23.97 28.71 4.69
CA GLU A 150 -23.45 28.94 3.35
C GLU A 150 -22.93 30.37 3.23
N TYR A 151 -22.09 30.61 2.22
CA TYR A 151 -21.52 31.93 2.00
C TYR A 151 -22.54 32.89 1.36
N ALA A 152 -22.65 34.13 1.88
CA ALA A 152 -23.70 35.08 1.51
C ALA A 152 -23.23 36.44 0.96
N GLY A 153 -21.93 36.81 0.98
CA GLY A 153 -21.41 38.02 0.27
C GLY A 153 -19.91 37.87 -0.03
N LEU A 154 -19.27 38.48 -1.04
CA LEU A 154 -19.54 39.72 -1.82
C LEU A 154 -19.32 39.54 -3.34
N GLU A 155 -20.29 39.93 -4.18
CA GLU A 155 -20.07 40.17 -5.62
C GLU A 155 -19.52 41.60 -5.88
N LYS A 156 -18.20 41.78 -5.89
CA LYS A 156 -17.58 43.00 -6.44
C LYS A 156 -17.33 42.76 -7.92
N GLU A 157 -17.71 43.71 -8.77
CA GLU A 157 -17.36 43.66 -10.20
C GLU A 157 -15.83 43.76 -10.35
N ILE A 158 -15.20 42.69 -10.84
CA ILE A 158 -13.79 42.67 -11.25
C ILE A 158 -13.80 42.56 -12.78
N GLU A 159 -13.35 43.61 -13.46
CA GLU A 159 -13.25 43.68 -14.93
C GLU A 159 -14.53 43.36 -15.73
N GLY A 160 -15.71 43.62 -15.16
CA GLY A 160 -16.99 43.37 -15.81
C GLY A 160 -17.54 41.96 -15.65
N THR A 161 -16.80 41.08 -14.96
CA THR A 161 -17.26 39.78 -14.48
C THR A 161 -17.64 39.89 -13.01
N ARG A 162 -18.87 39.50 -12.71
CA ARG A 162 -19.33 39.21 -11.35
C ARG A 162 -19.28 37.67 -11.19
N PHE A 163 -19.42 37.15 -9.97
CA PHE A 163 -19.75 35.74 -9.63
C PHE A 163 -18.59 34.81 -9.24
N PHE A 164 -18.78 34.10 -8.11
CA PHE A 164 -18.04 32.92 -7.69
C PHE A 164 -18.83 31.66 -8.11
N ARG A 165 -18.16 30.57 -8.47
CA ARG A 165 -18.81 29.31 -8.88
C ARG A 165 -18.83 28.35 -7.69
N ASP A 166 -19.91 27.58 -7.51
CA ASP A 166 -19.98 26.43 -6.60
C ASP A 166 -20.40 25.23 -7.46
N GLU A 167 -19.41 24.54 -8.05
CA GLU A 167 -19.59 23.41 -8.96
C GLU A 167 -20.06 22.14 -8.24
N ASP A 168 -19.76 22.00 -6.94
CA ASP A 168 -20.06 20.81 -6.14
C ASP A 168 -21.30 20.96 -5.23
N PHE A 169 -21.88 22.16 -5.15
CA PHE A 169 -23.06 22.53 -4.37
C PHE A 169 -22.89 22.36 -2.87
N ASN A 170 -21.68 22.52 -2.36
CA ASN A 170 -21.40 22.38 -0.93
C ASN A 170 -21.74 23.64 -0.12
N GLY A 171 -22.12 24.75 -0.77
CA GLY A 171 -22.45 26.02 -0.12
C GLY A 171 -21.24 26.96 0.05
N TYR A 172 -20.09 26.58 -0.48
CA TYR A 172 -18.85 27.36 -0.53
C TYR A 172 -18.43 27.59 -1.99
N PRO A 173 -17.93 28.78 -2.33
CA PRO A 173 -17.44 29.05 -3.68
C PRO A 173 -16.14 28.26 -3.98
N ASP A 174 -16.13 27.52 -5.09
CA ASP A 174 -14.94 27.06 -5.79
C ASP A 174 -14.20 28.28 -6.33
N TRP A 175 -13.13 28.66 -5.63
CA TRP A 175 -12.39 29.89 -5.89
C TRP A 175 -11.71 29.88 -7.27
N PRO A 176 -12.21 30.60 -8.30
CA PRO A 176 -11.69 30.50 -9.66
C PRO A 176 -10.66 31.61 -9.99
N TYR A 177 -10.26 32.40 -8.99
CA TYR A 177 -9.51 33.64 -9.15
C TYR A 177 -8.06 33.48 -8.67
N SER A 178 -7.11 33.99 -9.44
CA SER A 178 -5.70 33.99 -9.04
C SER A 178 -5.45 34.90 -7.84
N LEU A 179 -4.30 34.74 -7.17
CA LEU A 179 -3.88 35.67 -6.11
C LEU A 179 -3.87 37.14 -6.60
N HIS A 180 -3.56 37.36 -7.89
CA HIS A 180 -3.61 38.69 -8.52
C HIS A 180 -5.03 39.28 -8.49
N ASP A 181 -6.02 38.49 -8.88
CA ASP A 181 -7.42 38.90 -8.96
C ASP A 181 -7.96 39.23 -7.56
N LEU A 182 -7.58 38.45 -6.54
CA LEU A 182 -7.91 38.71 -5.13
C LEU A 182 -7.32 40.06 -4.66
N LEU A 183 -6.06 40.34 -4.99
CA LEU A 183 -5.38 41.57 -4.60
C LEU A 183 -5.98 42.81 -5.28
N MET A 184 -6.34 42.69 -6.56
CA MET A 184 -7.08 43.71 -7.30
C MET A 184 -8.49 43.94 -6.73
N ALA A 185 -9.17 42.87 -6.33
CA ALA A 185 -10.50 42.93 -5.71
C ALA A 185 -10.49 43.67 -4.37
N LEU A 186 -9.46 43.46 -3.55
CA LEU A 186 -9.31 44.07 -2.23
C LEU A 186 -8.95 45.56 -2.28
N GLY A 187 -8.61 46.11 -3.45
CA GLY A 187 -8.51 47.56 -3.69
C GLY A 187 -7.38 48.28 -2.96
N GLY A 188 -6.33 47.56 -2.56
CA GLY A 188 -5.14 48.14 -1.95
C GLY A 188 -4.04 48.44 -2.98
N ASP A 189 -3.27 49.50 -2.77
CA ASP A 189 -1.92 49.61 -3.34
C ASP A 189 -1.12 48.38 -2.86
N THR A 190 -0.96 47.38 -3.74
CA THR A 190 -0.16 46.21 -3.44
C THR A 190 1.32 46.56 -3.53
N GLU A 191 2.14 46.01 -2.64
CA GLU A 191 3.58 46.20 -2.77
C GLU A 191 4.07 45.67 -4.14
N ASP A 192 5.05 46.36 -4.73
CA ASP A 192 5.62 46.00 -6.04
C ASP A 192 6.18 44.57 -6.07
N SER A 193 6.61 44.05 -4.92
CA SER A 193 7.05 42.67 -4.70
C SER A 193 5.91 41.66 -4.93
N VAL A 194 4.75 41.89 -4.32
CA VAL A 194 3.57 41.03 -4.46
C VAL A 194 3.04 41.07 -5.90
N THR A 195 3.13 42.25 -6.53
CA THR A 195 2.77 42.44 -7.94
C THR A 195 3.76 41.72 -8.88
N PHE A 196 5.05 41.72 -8.54
CA PHE A 196 6.08 40.95 -9.27
C PHE A 196 5.84 39.44 -9.15
N GLU A 197 5.55 38.93 -7.96
CA GLU A 197 5.26 37.50 -7.71
C GLU A 197 4.01 37.03 -8.46
N ALA A 198 2.96 37.86 -8.51
CA ALA A 198 1.71 37.55 -9.19
C ALA A 198 1.81 37.58 -10.74
N LEU A 199 2.79 38.30 -11.30
CA LEU A 199 2.95 38.50 -12.74
C LEU A 199 4.18 37.79 -13.34
N PHE A 200 4.97 37.09 -12.53
CA PHE A 200 6.19 36.42 -12.96
C PHE A 200 5.87 35.29 -13.97
N ASN A 201 6.31 35.45 -15.22
CA ASN A 201 5.99 34.51 -16.31
C ASN A 201 7.09 33.44 -16.45
N GLU A 202 6.74 32.17 -16.27
CA GLU A 202 7.65 31.03 -16.40
C GLU A 202 7.55 30.38 -17.77
N ASP A 203 8.28 30.94 -18.74
CA ASP A 203 8.43 30.33 -20.05
C ASP A 203 9.26 29.04 -19.96
N SER A 204 8.96 28.06 -20.83
CA SER A 204 9.62 26.75 -20.87
C SER A 204 11.13 26.87 -21.14
N GLY A 205 11.97 26.28 -20.28
CA GLY A 205 13.43 26.25 -20.42
C GLY A 205 14.12 25.72 -19.16
N LEU A 206 15.46 25.64 -19.16
CA LEU A 206 16.24 25.28 -17.95
C LEU A 206 16.28 26.42 -16.92
N TYR A 207 15.90 27.63 -17.32
CA TYR A 207 15.69 28.79 -16.46
C TYR A 207 14.72 29.79 -17.12
N THR A 208 14.03 30.59 -16.30
CA THR A 208 13.24 31.76 -16.73
C THR A 208 13.75 33.02 -16.03
N TYR A 209 13.66 34.17 -16.72
CA TYR A 209 13.93 35.49 -16.16
C TYR A 209 12.78 36.46 -16.47
N SER A 210 12.25 37.15 -15.46
CA SER A 210 11.25 38.21 -15.64
C SER A 210 11.64 39.49 -14.87
N ASN A 211 11.20 40.63 -15.41
CA ASN A 211 11.38 41.95 -14.82
C ASN A 211 10.03 42.69 -14.78
N ILE A 212 9.46 42.85 -13.59
CA ILE A 212 8.17 43.49 -13.36
C ILE A 212 8.34 44.53 -12.26
N ASN A 213 7.85 45.76 -12.49
CA ASN A 213 7.96 46.89 -11.55
C ASN A 213 9.38 47.14 -10.98
N ASN A 214 10.43 46.94 -11.77
CA ASN A 214 11.85 47.05 -11.40
C ASN A 214 12.39 45.96 -10.44
N TYR A 215 11.59 44.95 -10.15
CA TYR A 215 12.07 43.71 -9.53
C TYR A 215 12.48 42.73 -10.63
N THR A 216 13.55 41.98 -10.39
CA THR A 216 14.08 40.99 -11.33
C THR A 216 14.24 39.66 -10.62
N GLY A 217 13.80 38.57 -11.25
CA GLY A 217 13.93 37.22 -10.71
C GLY A 217 14.38 36.24 -11.79
N GLU A 218 15.18 35.25 -11.40
CA GLU A 218 15.71 34.20 -12.26
C GLU A 218 15.44 32.86 -11.56
N LEU A 219 14.71 31.95 -12.22
CA LEU A 219 14.22 30.70 -11.64
C LEU A 219 14.77 29.51 -12.44
N TYR A 220 15.27 28.47 -11.76
CA TYR A 220 15.94 27.30 -12.36
C TYR A 220 15.14 26.02 -12.07
N GLY A 221 14.68 25.29 -13.09
CA GLY A 221 13.94 24.03 -12.93
C GLY A 221 13.26 23.53 -14.20
N ASN A 222 13.10 22.21 -14.35
CA ASN A 222 12.44 21.58 -15.50
C ASN A 222 11.07 21.03 -15.07
N VAL A 223 10.08 21.92 -15.01
CA VAL A 223 8.69 21.62 -14.61
C VAL A 223 7.81 21.60 -15.85
N GLY A 224 7.04 20.53 -16.02
CA GLY A 224 6.06 20.40 -17.11
C GLY A 224 4.78 21.14 -16.73
N TRP A 225 4.41 22.17 -17.48
CA TRP A 225 3.26 23.02 -17.18
C TRP A 225 2.00 22.62 -17.96
N SER A 226 0.84 22.69 -17.30
CA SER A 226 -0.49 22.81 -17.92
C SER A 226 -0.76 24.27 -18.30
N GLY A 227 -1.65 24.52 -19.27
CA GLY A 227 -1.97 25.89 -19.69
C GLY A 227 -2.88 26.58 -18.67
N GLY A 228 -2.45 27.73 -18.14
CA GLY A 228 -3.24 28.53 -17.21
C GLY A 228 -4.40 29.29 -17.87
N VAL A 229 -5.27 29.88 -17.04
CA VAL A 229 -6.56 30.52 -17.42
C VAL A 229 -6.44 31.63 -18.49
N TYR A 230 -5.28 32.27 -18.63
CA TYR A 230 -5.03 33.31 -19.64
C TYR A 230 -4.11 32.89 -20.80
N GLY A 231 -3.85 31.59 -20.96
CA GLY A 231 -2.96 31.09 -22.03
C GLY A 231 -1.47 31.38 -21.81
N THR A 232 -1.11 31.86 -20.62
CA THR A 232 0.27 31.88 -20.10
C THR A 232 0.57 30.55 -19.40
N PRO A 233 1.80 30.03 -19.46
CA PRO A 233 2.24 28.96 -18.56
C PRO A 233 2.08 29.49 -17.13
N GLY A 234 1.20 28.90 -16.35
CA GLY A 234 0.99 29.26 -14.95
C GLY A 234 1.55 28.16 -14.06
N ILE A 235 2.06 28.55 -12.89
CA ILE A 235 2.19 27.61 -11.79
C ILE A 235 0.78 27.16 -11.41
N ASP A 236 0.51 25.87 -11.57
CA ASP A 236 -0.67 25.17 -11.07
C ASP A 236 -0.57 25.21 -9.52
N LEU A 237 -1.10 26.26 -8.90
CA LEU A 237 -1.16 26.41 -7.43
C LEU A 237 -2.25 25.54 -6.81
N ASP A 238 -3.15 25.02 -7.65
CA ASP A 238 -4.28 24.14 -7.34
C ASP A 238 -4.15 22.77 -8.00
N GLY A 239 -3.05 22.50 -8.70
CA GLY A 239 -2.82 21.23 -9.36
C GLY A 239 -2.90 20.11 -8.34
N ASN A 240 -4.05 19.42 -8.30
CA ASN A 240 -4.46 18.38 -7.35
C ASN A 240 -3.25 17.93 -6.56
N GLY A 241 -2.99 18.61 -5.44
CA GLY A 241 -1.73 18.49 -4.74
C GLY A 241 -1.52 17.02 -4.49
N THR A 242 -0.63 16.39 -5.26
CA THR A 242 -0.17 15.07 -4.90
C THR A 242 0.51 15.35 -3.59
N ILE A 243 -0.14 14.88 -2.52
CA ILE A 243 0.37 14.88 -1.16
C ILE A 243 1.88 14.70 -1.29
N ILE A 244 2.69 15.70 -0.94
CA ILE A 244 4.06 15.40 -0.56
C ILE A 244 3.91 14.78 0.81
N SER A 245 3.36 13.57 0.82
CA SER A 245 3.59 12.64 1.87
C SER A 245 5.11 12.61 1.96
N GLY A 246 5.67 12.97 3.11
CA GLY A 246 6.98 12.42 3.43
C GLY A 246 6.83 10.93 3.17
N SER A 247 7.46 10.46 2.08
CA SER A 247 6.99 9.33 1.27
C SER A 247 6.03 8.44 2.04
N SER A 248 4.74 8.46 1.71
CA SER A 248 3.86 7.36 2.05
C SER A 248 4.39 6.16 1.27
N VAL A 249 5.48 5.58 1.75
CA VAL A 249 5.78 4.19 1.45
C VAL A 249 4.54 3.51 1.96
N SER A 250 3.71 2.99 1.06
CA SER A 250 2.59 2.14 1.41
C SER A 250 3.13 1.14 2.42
N SER A 251 2.82 1.33 3.70
CA SER A 251 3.31 0.47 4.75
C SER A 251 2.56 -0.82 4.57
N VAL A 252 3.29 -1.82 4.10
CA VAL A 252 2.78 -3.17 3.94
C VAL A 252 2.59 -3.70 5.34
N SER A 253 1.36 -3.94 5.76
CA SER A 253 1.14 -4.66 7.01
C SER A 253 1.79 -6.03 6.87
N ASN A 254 2.81 -6.25 7.69
CA ASN A 254 3.61 -7.46 7.63
C ASN A 254 3.82 -8.00 9.04
N TRP A 255 3.95 -9.32 9.12
CA TRP A 255 4.28 -10.03 10.34
C TRP A 255 5.30 -11.09 9.98
N HIS A 256 6.31 -11.26 10.80
CA HIS A 256 7.34 -12.25 10.56
C HIS A 256 7.86 -12.82 11.87
N SER A 257 8.34 -14.05 11.80
CA SER A 257 8.98 -14.74 12.91
C SER A 257 10.08 -15.62 12.36
N GLU A 258 11.32 -15.40 12.83
CA GLU A 258 12.51 -16.13 12.38
C GLU A 258 13.17 -16.86 13.54
N TYR A 259 13.67 -18.07 13.27
CA TYR A 259 14.39 -18.89 14.23
C TYR A 259 15.58 -19.58 13.55
N ASP A 260 16.79 -19.16 13.90
CA ASP A 260 18.03 -19.64 13.26
C ASP A 260 18.63 -20.89 13.92
N SER A 261 18.29 -21.17 15.18
CA SER A 261 18.92 -22.26 15.93
C SER A 261 18.45 -23.65 15.48
N GLU A 262 19.19 -24.69 15.84
CA GLU A 262 18.80 -26.08 15.55
C GLU A 262 17.96 -26.66 16.70
N GLN A 263 16.86 -27.32 16.35
CA GLN A 263 16.03 -28.12 17.26
C GLN A 263 16.06 -29.60 16.90
N THR A 264 15.82 -30.45 17.89
CA THR A 264 15.66 -31.89 17.71
C THR A 264 14.19 -32.28 17.48
N ILE A 265 13.99 -33.32 16.69
CA ILE A 265 12.70 -33.93 16.40
C ILE A 265 12.77 -35.39 16.80
N THR A 266 12.05 -35.78 17.85
CA THR A 266 12.05 -37.14 18.41
C THR A 266 10.67 -37.80 18.42
N SER A 267 9.65 -37.05 18.01
CA SER A 267 8.26 -37.48 17.98
C SER A 267 7.92 -38.09 16.62
N THR A 268 7.23 -39.22 16.62
CA THR A 268 6.64 -39.86 15.43
C THR A 268 5.28 -39.25 15.04
N SER A 269 4.92 -38.13 15.66
CA SER A 269 3.74 -37.34 15.35
C SER A 269 4.16 -35.88 15.25
N TYR A 270 3.47 -35.12 14.39
CA TYR A 270 3.74 -33.69 14.22
C TYR A 270 3.66 -32.95 15.56
N THR A 271 4.71 -32.20 15.84
CA THR A 271 4.84 -31.35 17.02
C THR A 271 5.34 -29.99 16.59
N GLU A 272 4.74 -28.94 17.14
CA GLU A 272 5.10 -27.55 16.89
C GLU A 272 6.58 -27.29 17.18
N LYS A 273 7.25 -26.61 16.24
CA LYS A 273 8.66 -26.21 16.34
C LYS A 273 8.83 -24.71 16.27
N HIS A 274 7.94 -24.02 15.57
CA HIS A 274 7.98 -22.58 15.42
C HIS A 274 6.60 -22.05 15.03
N THR A 275 6.23 -20.90 15.60
CA THR A 275 4.92 -20.28 15.39
C THR A 275 5.08 -18.78 15.17
N LEU A 276 4.20 -18.23 14.34
CA LEU A 276 3.93 -16.80 14.25
C LEU A 276 2.47 -16.55 14.61
N ASP A 277 2.25 -15.86 15.71
CA ASP A 277 0.95 -15.28 16.04
C ASP A 277 0.86 -13.88 15.42
N PHE A 278 -0.25 -13.58 14.75
CA PHE A 278 -0.51 -12.25 14.20
C PHE A 278 -1.98 -11.86 14.34
N ASN A 279 -2.25 -10.56 14.31
CA ASN A 279 -3.62 -10.04 14.37
C ASN A 279 -3.96 -9.32 13.06
N ALA A 280 -4.82 -9.93 12.25
CA ALA A 280 -5.36 -9.34 11.03
C ALA A 280 -6.26 -8.13 11.38
N PRO A 281 -5.89 -6.90 10.99
CA PRO A 281 -6.63 -5.69 11.40
C PRO A 281 -8.00 -5.57 10.74
N ALA A 282 -8.18 -6.16 9.56
CA ALA A 282 -9.42 -6.17 8.80
C ALA A 282 -9.50 -7.47 8.00
N GLN A 283 -10.70 -7.79 7.50
CA GLN A 283 -10.83 -8.89 6.55
C GLN A 283 -10.07 -8.58 5.25
N GLY A 284 -9.31 -9.53 4.72
CA GLY A 284 -8.51 -9.30 3.52
C GLY A 284 -7.75 -10.54 3.03
N ASP A 285 -6.97 -10.35 1.95
CA ASP A 285 -6.10 -11.39 1.42
C ASP A 285 -4.68 -11.26 1.98
N TYR A 286 -4.07 -12.38 2.37
CA TYR A 286 -2.73 -12.41 2.98
C TYR A 286 -1.83 -13.44 2.29
N LEU A 287 -0.62 -13.03 1.91
CA LEU A 287 0.42 -13.93 1.39
C LEU A 287 1.26 -14.44 2.55
N LEU A 288 1.28 -15.76 2.70
CA LEU A 288 2.15 -16.49 3.61
C LEU A 288 3.30 -17.08 2.82
N ILE A 289 4.52 -16.88 3.28
CA ILE A 289 5.70 -17.57 2.75
C ILE A 289 6.44 -18.18 3.93
N VAL A 290 6.74 -19.47 3.83
CA VAL A 290 7.34 -20.26 4.90
C VAL A 290 8.54 -21.01 4.35
N SER A 291 9.64 -21.01 5.10
CA SER A 291 10.83 -21.81 4.79
C SER A 291 11.42 -22.40 6.07
N CYS A 292 11.98 -23.59 5.98
CA CYS A 292 12.82 -24.18 7.01
C CYS A 292 13.82 -25.15 6.39
N GLU A 293 14.77 -25.63 7.20
CA GLU A 293 15.65 -26.72 6.81
C GLU A 293 15.47 -27.90 7.73
N VAL A 294 15.40 -29.10 7.16
CA VAL A 294 15.31 -30.36 7.91
C VAL A 294 16.38 -31.34 7.52
N ALA A 295 16.81 -32.14 8.49
CA ALA A 295 17.76 -33.22 8.27
C ALA A 295 17.33 -34.48 9.04
N PRO A 296 17.15 -35.63 8.36
CA PRO A 296 17.03 -36.93 9.00
C PRO A 296 18.42 -37.43 9.45
N VAL A 297 18.44 -38.46 10.29
CA VAL A 297 19.68 -39.18 10.71
C VAL A 297 19.79 -40.59 10.13
N SER A 298 18.85 -40.96 9.29
CA SER A 298 18.72 -42.30 8.73
C SER A 298 18.34 -42.22 7.27
N THR A 299 18.73 -43.26 6.53
CA THR A 299 18.34 -43.51 5.14
C THR A 299 17.21 -44.54 5.05
N SER A 300 16.36 -44.55 6.08
CA SER A 300 15.32 -45.58 6.27
C SER A 300 14.10 -45.04 7.03
N ALA A 301 14.03 -43.72 7.21
CA ALA A 301 13.06 -43.04 8.06
C ALA A 301 13.01 -41.56 7.70
N SER A 302 11.82 -41.08 7.38
CA SER A 302 11.63 -39.72 6.93
C SER A 302 11.55 -38.74 8.10
N VAL A 303 12.05 -37.53 7.84
CA VAL A 303 11.72 -36.33 8.62
C VAL A 303 10.57 -35.64 7.90
N GLY A 304 9.53 -35.27 8.64
CA GLY A 304 8.34 -34.63 8.09
C GLY A 304 8.22 -33.18 8.58
N VAL A 305 7.81 -32.29 7.68
CA VAL A 305 7.43 -30.91 8.00
C VAL A 305 5.98 -30.69 7.59
N ARG A 306 5.23 -30.00 8.45
CA ARG A 306 3.87 -29.57 8.14
C ARG A 306 3.70 -28.11 8.53
N VAL A 307 3.04 -27.35 7.66
CA VAL A 307 2.70 -25.96 7.92
C VAL A 307 1.19 -25.81 7.99
N GLN A 308 0.71 -25.13 9.02
CA GLN A 308 -0.71 -24.91 9.27
C GLN A 308 -1.04 -23.44 9.46
N LEU A 309 -2.22 -23.03 9.00
CA LEU A 309 -2.86 -21.78 9.38
C LEU A 309 -3.99 -22.11 10.37
N ASP A 310 -3.97 -21.43 11.52
CA ASP A 310 -4.91 -21.56 12.63
C ASP A 310 -5.16 -23.02 13.06
N ASP A 311 -4.12 -23.86 13.08
CA ASP A 311 -4.18 -25.30 13.38
C ASP A 311 -5.19 -26.12 12.53
N THR A 312 -5.82 -25.53 11.53
CA THR A 312 -6.99 -26.09 10.84
C THR A 312 -6.74 -26.30 9.36
N ALA A 313 -6.02 -25.40 8.71
CA ALA A 313 -5.70 -25.49 7.29
C ALA A 313 -4.24 -25.90 7.08
N THR A 314 -4.00 -27.12 6.61
CA THR A 314 -2.66 -27.58 6.23
C THR A 314 -2.26 -27.00 4.87
N ILE A 315 -1.29 -26.10 4.87
CA ILE A 315 -0.81 -25.40 3.67
C ILE A 315 0.41 -26.07 3.04
N MET A 316 1.18 -26.85 3.80
CA MET A 316 2.22 -27.74 3.29
C MET A 316 2.34 -28.97 4.19
N GLU A 317 2.62 -30.12 3.60
CA GLU A 317 3.06 -31.33 4.28
C GLU A 317 4.03 -32.08 3.37
N ALA A 318 5.31 -32.06 3.75
CA ALA A 318 6.37 -32.71 3.02
C ALA A 318 7.16 -33.64 3.94
N LEU A 319 7.65 -34.73 3.37
CA LEU A 319 8.51 -35.69 4.03
C LEU A 319 9.81 -35.82 3.23
N TYR A 320 10.90 -36.07 3.93
CA TYR A 320 12.21 -36.27 3.34
C TYR A 320 12.92 -37.42 4.05
N GLU A 321 13.22 -38.48 3.29
CA GLU A 321 14.09 -39.56 3.73
C GLU A 321 15.54 -39.24 3.39
N GLY A 322 16.47 -39.53 4.31
CA GLY A 322 17.86 -39.14 4.14
C GLY A 322 18.63 -40.01 3.15
N ASN A 323 19.62 -39.41 2.52
CA ASN A 323 20.44 -40.07 1.50
C ASN A 323 21.80 -40.51 2.04
N ASN A 324 22.17 -40.00 3.22
CA ASN A 324 23.43 -40.27 3.88
C ASN A 324 23.27 -40.33 5.39
N VAL A 325 24.17 -41.08 6.02
CA VAL A 325 24.26 -41.16 7.47
C VAL A 325 24.94 -39.93 8.09
N ASP A 326 25.73 -39.19 7.30
CA ASP A 326 26.32 -37.91 7.72
C ASP A 326 25.31 -36.77 7.53
N ARG A 327 24.58 -36.48 8.61
CA ARG A 327 23.57 -35.41 8.65
C ARG A 327 24.07 -34.04 8.20
N SER A 328 25.37 -33.76 8.27
CA SER A 328 25.90 -32.44 7.87
C SER A 328 25.73 -32.17 6.37
N LEU A 329 25.52 -33.23 5.59
CA LEU A 329 25.31 -33.20 4.15
C LEU A 329 23.81 -33.29 3.77
N GLU A 330 22.90 -33.44 4.75
CA GLU A 330 21.49 -33.84 4.52
C GLU A 330 20.46 -32.73 4.79
N TYR A 331 20.87 -31.48 5.01
CA TYR A 331 19.91 -30.40 5.29
C TYR A 331 19.19 -29.96 4.03
N ARG A 332 17.95 -30.42 3.87
CA ARG A 332 17.08 -30.02 2.78
C ARG A 332 16.24 -28.79 3.15
N SER A 333 16.12 -27.86 2.22
CA SER A 333 15.22 -26.71 2.36
C SER A 333 13.79 -27.14 2.00
N GLU A 334 12.87 -26.95 2.94
CA GLU A 334 11.43 -27.16 2.75
C GLU A 334 10.74 -25.80 2.83
N SER A 335 10.07 -25.41 1.74
CA SER A 335 9.43 -24.10 1.62
C SER A 335 8.08 -24.20 0.93
N THR A 336 7.20 -23.26 1.23
CA THR A 336 5.90 -23.11 0.54
C THR A 336 5.46 -21.65 0.54
N MET A 337 4.49 -21.35 -0.32
CA MET A 337 3.75 -20.10 -0.32
C MET A 337 2.25 -20.39 -0.32
N TYR A 338 1.43 -19.54 0.27
CA TYR A 338 -0.02 -19.70 0.35
C TYR A 338 -0.70 -18.33 0.40
N VAL A 339 -1.85 -18.19 -0.27
CA VAL A 339 -2.69 -16.99 -0.16
C VAL A 339 -3.91 -17.35 0.68
N ALA A 340 -3.99 -16.78 1.88
CA ALA A 340 -5.18 -16.85 2.72
C ALA A 340 -6.20 -15.84 2.20
N GLU A 341 -7.12 -16.30 1.35
CA GLU A 341 -8.17 -15.46 0.78
C GLU A 341 -9.24 -15.12 1.83
N ASN A 342 -9.65 -13.85 1.88
CA ASN A 342 -10.72 -13.35 2.76
C ASN A 342 -10.54 -13.74 4.24
N LEU A 343 -9.30 -13.80 4.73
CA LEU A 343 -8.96 -14.06 6.12
C LEU A 343 -9.66 -13.01 6.99
N ILE A 344 -10.42 -13.45 8.00
CA ILE A 344 -11.23 -12.55 8.83
C ILE A 344 -10.34 -11.66 9.72
N SER A 345 -10.87 -10.53 10.19
CA SER A 345 -10.17 -9.73 11.21
C SER A 345 -10.07 -10.49 12.54
N GLY A 346 -8.92 -10.44 13.20
CA GLY A 346 -8.70 -11.08 14.49
C GLY A 346 -7.35 -11.77 14.61
N SER A 347 -7.21 -12.59 15.66
CA SER A 347 -5.99 -13.34 15.95
C SER A 347 -5.90 -14.59 15.08
N HIS A 348 -4.72 -14.82 14.52
CA HIS A 348 -4.37 -15.97 13.69
C HIS A 348 -2.99 -16.51 14.06
N SER A 349 -2.73 -17.78 13.78
CA SER A 349 -1.41 -18.41 13.93
C SER A 349 -0.98 -19.11 12.65
N VAL A 350 0.33 -19.08 12.39
CA VAL A 350 0.96 -19.94 11.39
C VAL A 350 2.01 -20.79 12.09
N ASP A 351 1.89 -22.10 11.94
CA ASP A 351 2.65 -23.08 12.71
C ASP A 351 3.50 -23.94 11.77
N ILE A 352 4.77 -24.13 12.14
CA ILE A 352 5.67 -25.12 11.53
C ILE A 352 5.79 -26.28 12.53
N ASP A 353 5.16 -27.39 12.18
CA ASP A 353 5.27 -28.66 12.87
C ASP A 353 6.33 -29.54 12.22
N ALA A 354 6.98 -30.38 13.03
CA ALA A 354 7.84 -31.43 12.51
C ALA A 354 7.63 -32.78 13.22
N LEU A 355 7.90 -33.86 12.47
CA LEU A 355 7.97 -35.23 12.96
C LEU A 355 9.23 -35.94 12.45
N GLN A 356 9.58 -37.04 13.12
CA GLN A 356 10.59 -37.98 12.67
C GLN A 356 10.00 -39.38 12.83
N GLU A 357 9.94 -40.17 11.76
CA GLU A 357 9.32 -41.49 11.79
C GLU A 357 10.05 -42.47 12.72
N SER A 358 11.38 -42.36 12.77
CA SER A 358 12.24 -43.14 13.65
C SER A 358 13.56 -42.44 13.89
N GLY A 359 14.12 -42.56 15.09
CA GLY A 359 15.37 -41.91 15.48
C GLY A 359 15.18 -40.44 15.87
N THR A 360 16.16 -39.60 15.53
CA THR A 360 16.19 -38.17 15.87
C THR A 360 16.39 -37.35 14.61
N GLY A 361 15.40 -36.58 14.18
CA GLY A 361 15.53 -35.59 13.11
C GLY A 361 15.96 -34.23 13.65
N TYR A 362 16.24 -33.29 12.75
CA TYR A 362 16.61 -31.92 13.07
C TYR A 362 15.88 -30.92 12.19
N ILE A 363 15.61 -29.74 12.74
CA ILE A 363 15.07 -28.58 12.01
C ILE A 363 15.83 -27.31 12.42
N ARG A 364 16.06 -26.40 11.47
CA ARG A 364 16.68 -25.07 11.71
C ARG A 364 16.22 -24.05 10.67
N TYR A 365 16.62 -22.78 10.86
CA TYR A 365 16.30 -21.65 9.97
C TYR A 365 14.82 -21.57 9.60
N ALA A 366 13.95 -21.81 10.59
CA ALA A 366 12.51 -21.75 10.43
C ALA A 366 12.07 -20.28 10.31
N ARG A 367 11.34 -19.95 9.25
CA ARG A 367 10.88 -18.59 8.97
C ARG A 367 9.46 -18.60 8.45
N ILE A 368 8.70 -17.64 8.96
CA ILE A 368 7.33 -17.38 8.55
C ILE A 368 7.23 -15.89 8.26
N VAL A 369 6.74 -15.55 7.07
CA VAL A 369 6.44 -14.19 6.66
C VAL A 369 4.99 -14.12 6.20
N VAL A 370 4.25 -13.15 6.72
CA VAL A 370 2.87 -12.84 6.35
C VAL A 370 2.83 -11.41 5.84
N LEU A 371 2.38 -11.23 4.61
CA LEU A 371 2.20 -9.92 3.97
C LEU A 371 0.72 -9.72 3.67
N ARG A 372 0.14 -8.62 4.13
CA ARG A 372 -1.21 -8.24 3.72
C ARG A 372 -1.18 -7.75 2.28
N LEU A 373 -2.00 -8.36 1.43
CA LEU A 373 -2.04 -8.06 0.01
C LEU A 373 -2.90 -6.83 -0.31
N ASP A 374 -3.93 -6.54 0.49
CA ASP A 374 -4.78 -5.34 0.29
C ASP A 374 -3.96 -4.05 0.27
N ASP A 375 -2.91 -3.98 1.07
CA ASP A 375 -2.00 -2.83 1.16
C ASP A 375 -1.16 -2.67 -0.12
N TRP A 376 -1.02 -3.74 -0.93
CA TRP A 376 -0.40 -3.76 -2.27
C TRP A 376 -1.42 -3.62 -3.41
N LEU A 377 -2.73 -3.70 -3.10
CA LEU A 377 -3.82 -3.77 -4.09
C LEU A 377 -4.54 -2.43 -4.33
N THR A 378 -4.28 -1.40 -3.53
CA THR A 378 -4.89 -0.07 -3.72
C THR A 378 -4.42 0.63 -5.01
N THR A 379 -3.35 0.14 -5.64
CA THR A 379 -2.92 0.50 -7.00
C THR A 379 -2.95 -0.72 -7.93
N THR A 380 -3.90 -0.72 -8.87
CA THR A 380 -4.05 -1.58 -10.06
C THR A 380 -2.97 -2.65 -10.31
N GLY A 381 -3.38 -3.92 -10.29
CA GLY A 381 -2.75 -4.95 -11.13
C GLY A 381 -1.45 -5.61 -10.62
N MET A 382 -0.89 -5.16 -9.50
CA MET A 382 0.44 -5.56 -9.01
C MET A 382 0.59 -7.03 -8.61
N PHE A 383 -0.47 -7.65 -8.10
CA PHE A 383 -0.48 -9.04 -7.64
C PHE A 383 -1.40 -9.90 -8.51
N LYS A 384 -0.94 -11.11 -8.83
CA LYS A 384 -1.71 -12.15 -9.54
C LYS A 384 -1.38 -13.50 -8.93
N TYR A 385 -2.40 -14.33 -8.77
CA TYR A 385 -2.26 -15.61 -8.09
C TYR A 385 -3.30 -16.60 -8.62
N ALA A 386 -2.92 -17.88 -8.61
CA ALA A 386 -3.86 -18.99 -8.71
C ALA A 386 -3.35 -20.14 -7.84
N ALA A 387 -4.30 -20.85 -7.23
CA ALA A 387 -4.04 -22.06 -6.47
C ALA A 387 -5.05 -23.16 -6.81
N ASN A 388 -4.63 -24.39 -6.56
CA ASN A 388 -5.51 -25.54 -6.50
C ASN A 388 -4.93 -26.56 -5.52
N GLU A 389 -5.64 -26.73 -4.41
CA GLU A 389 -5.22 -27.54 -3.28
C GLU A 389 -5.46 -29.05 -3.48
N GLY A 390 -6.27 -29.43 -4.47
CA GLY A 390 -6.65 -30.81 -4.72
C GLY A 390 -5.49 -31.67 -5.24
N VAL A 391 -5.61 -32.99 -5.04
CA VAL A 391 -4.72 -33.98 -5.64
C VAL A 391 -5.12 -34.21 -7.10
N ILE A 392 -4.13 -34.26 -8.00
CA ILE A 392 -4.30 -34.73 -9.37
C ILE A 392 -3.25 -35.80 -9.68
N SER A 393 -3.67 -36.85 -10.38
CA SER A 393 -2.74 -37.83 -10.95
C SER A 393 -2.29 -37.37 -12.32
N LEU A 394 -0.98 -37.39 -12.55
CA LEU A 394 -0.39 -36.98 -13.82
C LEU A 394 -0.68 -38.02 -14.91
N ALA A 395 -1.27 -37.56 -16.01
CA ALA A 395 -1.56 -38.38 -17.19
C ALA A 395 -0.66 -37.95 -18.37
N GLY A 396 -0.01 -38.89 -19.04
CA GLY A 396 0.85 -38.59 -20.22
C GLY A 396 2.09 -39.48 -20.32
N ALA A 397 2.77 -39.55 -21.45
CA ALA A 397 4.03 -40.32 -21.52
C ALA A 397 5.12 -39.72 -20.62
N GLU A 398 6.17 -40.49 -20.32
CA GLU A 398 7.37 -39.98 -19.64
C GLU A 398 7.91 -38.72 -20.33
N GLY A 399 8.26 -37.71 -19.52
CA GLY A 399 8.75 -36.40 -20.01
C GLY A 399 7.68 -35.49 -20.63
N GLN A 400 6.40 -35.86 -20.59
CA GLN A 400 5.30 -34.99 -20.99
C GLN A 400 4.82 -34.13 -19.81
N TYR A 401 5.17 -32.85 -19.85
CA TYR A 401 4.73 -31.87 -18.86
C TYR A 401 3.29 -31.43 -19.12
N SER A 402 2.48 -31.43 -18.06
CA SER A 402 1.11 -30.90 -18.07
C SER A 402 0.99 -29.69 -17.16
N ASP A 403 0.22 -28.69 -17.59
CA ASP A 403 -0.18 -27.56 -16.74
C ASP A 403 -1.05 -28.05 -15.59
N THR A 404 -0.62 -27.77 -14.37
CA THR A 404 -1.30 -28.20 -13.14
C THR A 404 -2.06 -27.05 -12.47
N VAL A 405 -1.57 -25.82 -12.61
CA VAL A 405 -2.26 -24.58 -12.25
C VAL A 405 -1.67 -23.45 -13.10
N SER A 406 -2.51 -22.51 -13.50
CA SER A 406 -2.08 -21.40 -14.35
C SER A 406 -2.74 -20.09 -13.94
N ILE A 407 -1.99 -18.99 -14.04
CA ILE A 407 -2.51 -17.63 -14.05
C ILE A 407 -2.40 -17.07 -15.46
N THR A 408 -3.43 -16.36 -15.90
CA THR A 408 -3.39 -15.58 -17.15
C THR A 408 -3.85 -14.17 -16.86
N PHE A 409 -3.05 -13.18 -17.22
CA PHE A 409 -3.35 -11.78 -17.00
C PHE A 409 -2.64 -10.89 -18.02
N THR A 410 -3.04 -9.63 -18.11
CA THR A 410 -2.37 -8.62 -18.93
C THR A 410 -1.71 -7.62 -17.98
N PRO A 411 -0.37 -7.48 -17.99
CA PRO A 411 0.30 -6.43 -17.24
C PRO A 411 -0.16 -5.04 -17.69
N ASP A 412 -0.61 -4.20 -16.76
CA ASP A 412 -1.05 -2.83 -17.07
C ASP A 412 0.13 -1.95 -17.55
N GLN A 413 1.35 -2.31 -17.14
CA GLN A 413 2.59 -1.69 -17.55
C GLN A 413 3.67 -2.76 -17.73
N ALA A 414 4.57 -2.55 -18.68
CA ALA A 414 5.73 -3.41 -18.82
C ALA A 414 6.67 -3.27 -17.62
N GLY A 415 7.37 -4.34 -17.26
CA GLY A 415 8.36 -4.31 -16.19
C GLY A 415 8.66 -5.67 -15.61
N ASP A 416 9.47 -5.68 -14.56
CA ASP A 416 9.90 -6.91 -13.90
C ASP A 416 8.86 -7.42 -12.90
N TYR A 417 8.66 -8.73 -12.91
CA TYR A 417 7.77 -9.45 -12.01
C TYR A 417 8.54 -10.56 -11.30
N LEU A 418 8.45 -10.60 -9.97
CA LEU A 418 8.82 -11.77 -9.19
C LEU A 418 7.72 -12.82 -9.36
N VAL A 419 8.10 -13.97 -9.91
CA VAL A 419 7.23 -15.13 -10.06
C VAL A 419 7.68 -16.20 -9.08
N LEU A 420 6.76 -16.69 -8.27
CA LEU A 420 7.00 -17.80 -7.36
C LEU A 420 5.96 -18.89 -7.63
N ALA A 421 6.35 -20.14 -7.41
CA ALA A 421 5.50 -21.31 -7.53
C ALA A 421 5.80 -22.29 -6.41
N SER A 422 4.76 -22.98 -5.95
CA SER A 422 4.91 -24.13 -5.05
C SER A 422 3.98 -25.27 -5.45
N MET A 423 4.38 -26.50 -5.17
CA MET A 423 3.53 -27.69 -5.22
C MET A 423 4.11 -28.78 -4.35
N GLU A 424 3.32 -29.82 -4.07
CA GLU A 424 3.83 -31.04 -3.48
C GLU A 424 3.79 -32.16 -4.52
N MET A 425 4.90 -32.90 -4.62
CA MET A 425 5.15 -33.89 -5.64
C MET A 425 5.28 -35.28 -5.02
N TYR A 426 4.57 -36.25 -5.57
CA TYR A 426 4.57 -37.64 -5.14
C TYR A 426 4.95 -38.57 -6.30
N SER A 427 5.83 -39.54 -6.01
CA SER A 427 6.13 -40.65 -6.92
C SER A 427 5.80 -41.97 -6.23
N GLY A 428 5.02 -42.81 -6.91
CA GLY A 428 4.57 -44.11 -6.39
C GLY A 428 5.61 -45.21 -6.46
N TYR A 429 6.83 -44.92 -6.91
CA TYR A 429 7.91 -45.89 -7.04
C TYR A 429 9.26 -45.27 -6.67
N THR A 430 10.09 -46.05 -5.99
CA THR A 430 11.41 -45.60 -5.52
C THR A 430 12.50 -45.57 -6.62
N ARG A 431 12.10 -45.71 -7.88
CA ARG A 431 12.98 -45.76 -9.06
C ARG A 431 12.51 -44.82 -10.18
N ASP A 432 11.40 -44.14 -9.93
CA ASP A 432 10.77 -43.23 -10.87
C ASP A 432 10.83 -41.83 -10.26
N SER A 433 11.24 -40.86 -11.07
CA SER A 433 11.31 -39.48 -10.65
C SER A 433 10.06 -38.71 -11.06
N ILE A 434 9.81 -37.61 -10.37
CA ILE A 434 8.82 -36.60 -10.71
C ILE A 434 9.53 -35.27 -10.87
N SER A 435 9.18 -34.52 -11.92
CA SER A 435 9.80 -33.25 -12.22
C SER A 435 8.77 -32.12 -12.24
N GLY A 436 9.12 -31.00 -11.62
CA GLY A 436 8.34 -29.77 -11.56
C GLY A 436 9.03 -28.61 -12.25
N ARG A 437 8.28 -27.72 -12.90
CA ARG A 437 8.82 -26.48 -13.50
C ARG A 437 7.79 -25.37 -13.61
N ILE A 438 8.27 -24.16 -13.89
CA ILE A 438 7.43 -23.00 -14.21
C ILE A 438 7.57 -22.69 -15.70
N ASN A 439 6.45 -22.67 -16.42
CA ASN A 439 6.38 -22.32 -17.84
C ASN A 439 5.79 -20.92 -18.01
N TYR A 440 6.33 -20.19 -18.98
CA TYR A 440 5.90 -18.85 -19.36
C TYR A 440 5.39 -18.87 -20.81
N ASP A 441 4.16 -18.42 -21.01
CA ASP A 441 3.44 -18.33 -22.30
C ASP A 441 3.23 -19.63 -23.08
N GLY A 442 3.14 -20.78 -22.40
CA GLY A 442 2.80 -22.06 -23.04
C GLY A 442 3.85 -22.56 -24.06
N GLY A 443 5.02 -21.92 -24.12
CA GLY A 443 6.06 -22.11 -25.13
C GLY A 443 7.33 -22.76 -24.58
N SER A 444 8.47 -22.53 -25.25
CA SER A 444 9.81 -22.98 -24.85
C SER A 444 10.47 -22.09 -23.79
N GLU A 445 9.74 -21.12 -23.25
CA GLU A 445 10.20 -20.19 -22.21
C GLU A 445 9.82 -20.73 -20.83
N TYR A 446 10.82 -20.75 -19.94
CA TYR A 446 10.71 -21.31 -18.59
C TYR A 446 11.24 -20.30 -17.58
N ILE A 447 10.95 -20.52 -16.30
CA ILE A 447 11.57 -19.77 -15.19
C ILE A 447 12.39 -20.79 -14.38
N PRO A 448 13.74 -20.73 -14.43
CA PRO A 448 14.57 -19.72 -15.10
C PRO A 448 14.62 -19.85 -16.63
N ALA A 449 15.01 -18.77 -17.32
CA ALA A 449 14.99 -18.68 -18.78
C ALA A 449 15.86 -19.75 -19.48
N ASN A 450 15.39 -20.20 -20.65
CA ASN A 450 16.11 -21.16 -21.48
C ASN A 450 16.98 -20.43 -22.51
N ASN A 451 18.22 -20.09 -22.14
CA ASN A 451 19.14 -19.33 -23.00
C ASN A 451 19.82 -20.16 -24.11
N GLY A 452 19.21 -21.27 -24.55
CA GLY A 452 19.74 -22.12 -25.62
C GLY A 452 20.84 -23.11 -25.18
N GLU A 453 21.09 -23.22 -23.88
CA GLU A 453 21.96 -24.23 -23.26
C GLU A 453 21.12 -25.43 -22.77
N GLU A 454 21.76 -26.57 -22.48
CA GLU A 454 21.13 -27.90 -22.35
C GLU A 454 19.78 -27.96 -21.59
N SER A 455 18.87 -28.80 -22.10
CA SER A 455 17.46 -28.92 -21.72
C SER A 455 17.15 -29.45 -20.30
N TYR A 456 18.16 -29.77 -19.50
CA TYR A 456 18.02 -30.51 -18.23
C TYR A 456 17.95 -29.61 -16.97
N GLU A 457 18.04 -28.28 -17.10
CA GLU A 457 18.23 -27.35 -15.96
C GLU A 457 17.05 -26.39 -15.71
N ASN A 458 15.91 -26.63 -16.36
CA ASN A 458 14.71 -25.77 -16.24
C ASN A 458 13.62 -26.40 -15.36
N TYR A 459 13.95 -27.47 -14.64
CA TYR A 459 13.03 -28.21 -13.81
C TYR A 459 13.75 -28.69 -12.56
N VAL A 460 12.99 -28.88 -11.49
CA VAL A 460 13.42 -29.57 -10.28
C VAL A 460 12.97 -31.01 -10.42
N THR A 461 13.84 -31.98 -10.15
CA THR A 461 13.49 -33.41 -10.20
C THR A 461 13.71 -34.02 -8.84
N TYR A 462 12.80 -34.89 -8.47
CA TYR A 462 12.86 -35.64 -7.24
C TYR A 462 12.61 -37.12 -7.52
N GLU A 463 13.42 -37.99 -6.94
CA GLU A 463 13.23 -39.45 -6.97
C GLU A 463 12.82 -39.93 -5.57
N SER A 464 11.68 -40.60 -5.48
CA SER A 464 11.15 -41.08 -4.19
C SER A 464 12.07 -42.13 -3.57
N GLN A 465 12.31 -42.02 -2.27
CA GLN A 465 12.93 -43.08 -1.48
C GLN A 465 11.88 -43.90 -0.73
N ASP A 466 10.85 -43.22 -0.24
CA ASP A 466 9.62 -43.83 0.25
C ASP A 466 8.43 -43.46 -0.65
N THR A 467 7.76 -44.48 -1.16
CA THR A 467 6.56 -44.39 -2.00
C THR A 467 5.32 -43.87 -1.27
N THR A 468 5.44 -43.44 -0.01
CA THR A 468 4.38 -42.72 0.71
C THR A 468 4.58 -41.21 0.76
N ASP A 469 5.74 -40.73 0.34
CA ASP A 469 6.19 -39.37 0.67
C ASP A 469 5.84 -38.36 -0.42
N TYR A 470 5.38 -37.18 0.03
CA TYR A 470 5.25 -35.99 -0.79
C TYR A 470 6.42 -35.07 -0.51
N HIS A 471 6.96 -34.44 -1.55
CA HIS A 471 8.11 -33.53 -1.46
C HIS A 471 7.69 -32.14 -1.87
N ALA A 472 8.17 -31.12 -1.16
CA ALA A 472 7.92 -29.75 -1.57
C ALA A 472 8.74 -29.42 -2.81
N PHE A 473 8.06 -28.85 -3.80
CA PHE A 473 8.64 -28.05 -4.85
C PHE A 473 8.32 -26.60 -4.52
N THR A 474 9.34 -25.76 -4.42
CA THR A 474 9.16 -24.31 -4.35
C THR A 474 10.27 -23.64 -5.15
N TRP A 475 9.88 -22.80 -6.10
CA TRP A 475 10.81 -22.18 -7.03
C TRP A 475 10.30 -20.82 -7.51
N GLY A 476 11.18 -20.02 -8.11
CA GLY A 476 10.81 -18.77 -8.73
C GLY A 476 11.90 -18.11 -9.54
N GLY A 477 11.65 -16.87 -9.92
CA GLY A 477 12.58 -16.04 -10.65
C GLY A 477 11.96 -14.70 -11.02
N ILE A 478 12.75 -13.84 -11.65
CA ILE A 478 12.28 -12.53 -12.10
C ILE A 478 12.10 -12.58 -13.61
N VAL A 479 10.93 -12.15 -14.09
CA VAL A 479 10.60 -12.11 -15.52
C VAL A 479 10.21 -10.71 -15.92
N ASN A 480 10.82 -10.22 -17.01
CA ASN A 480 10.38 -8.98 -17.64
C ASN A 480 9.13 -9.26 -18.48
N MET A 481 7.99 -8.69 -18.07
CA MET A 481 6.71 -8.89 -18.75
C MET A 481 6.31 -7.64 -19.54
N PRO A 482 6.01 -7.76 -20.85
CA PRO A 482 5.38 -6.70 -21.65
C PRO A 482 3.88 -6.53 -21.34
N THR A 483 3.25 -5.48 -21.88
CA THR A 483 1.83 -5.12 -21.66
C THR A 483 0.79 -5.97 -22.42
N ASN A 484 1.19 -7.10 -23.00
CA ASN A 484 0.24 -8.04 -23.63
C ASN A 484 -0.10 -9.18 -22.66
N SER A 485 -1.20 -9.89 -22.93
CA SER A 485 -1.61 -11.03 -22.10
C SER A 485 -0.49 -12.07 -22.00
N LYS A 486 -0.23 -12.52 -20.77
CA LYS A 486 0.74 -13.52 -20.37
C LYS A 486 0.10 -14.64 -19.58
N THR A 487 0.63 -15.85 -19.75
CA THR A 487 0.23 -17.03 -19.00
C THR A 487 1.45 -17.61 -18.28
N ILE A 488 1.28 -17.90 -16.99
CA ILE A 488 2.31 -18.58 -16.18
C ILE A 488 1.69 -19.87 -15.64
N SER A 489 2.34 -20.99 -15.89
CA SER A 489 1.86 -22.31 -15.49
C SER A 489 2.87 -23.04 -14.63
N VAL A 490 2.41 -23.64 -13.53
CA VAL A 490 3.18 -24.69 -12.84
C VAL A 490 2.92 -26.00 -13.56
N GLN A 491 3.98 -26.61 -14.04
CA GLN A 491 3.94 -27.86 -14.77
C GLN A 491 4.61 -28.97 -13.99
N ALA A 492 4.05 -30.17 -14.10
CA ALA A 492 4.66 -31.38 -13.58
C ALA A 492 4.69 -32.46 -14.66
N SER A 493 5.68 -33.34 -14.58
CA SER A 493 5.86 -34.51 -15.45
C SER A 493 6.36 -35.67 -14.61
N ARG A 494 5.99 -36.89 -15.03
CA ARG A 494 6.65 -38.13 -14.61
C ARG A 494 7.91 -38.36 -15.44
N THR A 495 8.95 -38.84 -14.78
CA THR A 495 10.32 -38.96 -15.29
C THR A 495 10.88 -40.30 -14.83
N GLY A 496 10.30 -41.38 -15.36
CA GLY A 496 10.69 -42.78 -15.08
C GLY A 496 9.53 -43.73 -15.38
N GLY A 497 9.70 -44.59 -16.40
CA GLY A 497 8.87 -45.77 -16.63
C GLY A 497 7.41 -45.55 -17.07
N SER A 498 6.83 -46.51 -17.81
CA SER A 498 5.46 -46.44 -18.33
C SER A 498 4.35 -46.68 -17.29
N ASP A 499 4.71 -47.13 -16.09
CA ASP A 499 3.78 -47.63 -15.06
C ASP A 499 3.70 -46.73 -13.82
N ALA A 500 4.39 -45.58 -13.80
CA ALA A 500 4.49 -44.70 -12.64
C ALA A 500 3.16 -44.01 -12.30
N ASN A 501 2.67 -44.25 -11.07
CA ASN A 501 1.67 -43.41 -10.41
C ASN A 501 2.42 -42.17 -9.89
N ALA A 502 2.09 -40.99 -10.41
CA ALA A 502 2.68 -39.74 -9.98
C ALA A 502 1.56 -38.74 -9.71
N ASP A 503 1.55 -38.17 -8.51
CA ASP A 503 0.50 -37.27 -8.06
C ASP A 503 1.11 -35.92 -7.68
N VAL A 504 0.35 -34.85 -7.87
CA VAL A 504 0.69 -33.53 -7.34
C VAL A 504 -0.50 -32.93 -6.60
N ARG A 505 -0.21 -32.15 -5.56
CA ARG A 505 -1.22 -31.43 -4.76
C ARG A 505 -0.71 -30.06 -4.34
N ARG A 506 -1.60 -29.23 -3.78
CA ARG A 506 -1.26 -27.89 -3.26
C ARG A 506 -0.46 -27.04 -4.24
N ARG A 507 -0.90 -26.99 -5.51
CA ARG A 507 -0.19 -26.29 -6.59
C ARG A 507 -0.58 -24.82 -6.62
N ARG A 508 0.40 -23.93 -6.62
CA ARG A 508 0.21 -22.48 -6.49
C ARG A 508 1.20 -21.74 -7.37
N VAL A 509 0.77 -20.64 -7.96
CA VAL A 509 1.62 -19.70 -8.70
C VAL A 509 1.21 -18.28 -8.36
N ILE A 510 2.20 -17.43 -8.12
CA ILE A 510 2.01 -16.00 -7.88
C ILE A 510 2.96 -15.18 -8.76
N ALA A 511 2.51 -14.00 -9.16
CA ALA A 511 3.31 -13.00 -9.84
C ALA A 511 3.11 -11.63 -9.15
N ILE A 512 4.22 -11.00 -8.80
CA ILE A 512 4.30 -9.74 -8.08
C ILE A 512 5.11 -8.76 -8.91
N ARG A 513 4.54 -7.61 -9.26
CA ARG A 513 5.26 -6.55 -10.00
C ARG A 513 6.29 -5.86 -9.11
N LEU A 514 7.55 -5.80 -9.55
CA LEU A 514 8.66 -5.20 -8.80
C LEU A 514 8.87 -3.71 -9.08
N GLY A 515 8.61 -3.25 -10.31
CA GLY A 515 8.85 -1.85 -10.71
C GLY A 515 8.01 -0.79 -9.98
N ALA A 516 7.02 -1.20 -9.17
CA ALA A 516 6.27 -0.33 -8.28
C ALA A 516 6.89 -0.25 -6.86
N MET A 517 7.94 -1.03 -6.57
CA MET A 517 8.52 -1.22 -5.24
C MET A 517 9.97 -0.70 -5.08
N SER A 518 10.38 0.26 -5.93
CA SER A 518 11.72 0.87 -6.07
C SER A 518 12.67 0.18 -7.08
N THR A 519 13.58 0.95 -7.68
CA THR A 519 14.25 0.62 -8.95
C THR A 519 15.61 -0.10 -8.87
N ASP A 520 16.15 -0.45 -7.69
CA ASP A 520 17.57 -0.85 -7.60
C ASP A 520 17.89 -2.03 -6.66
N THR A 521 16.93 -2.88 -6.31
CA THR A 521 17.11 -3.90 -5.25
C THR A 521 16.90 -5.34 -5.72
N GLN A 522 17.31 -5.67 -6.95
CA GLN A 522 17.25 -7.03 -7.48
C GLN A 522 18.55 -7.46 -8.19
N SER A 523 18.83 -8.76 -8.19
CA SER A 523 19.91 -9.39 -8.95
C SER A 523 19.37 -10.67 -9.60
N ILE A 524 19.74 -10.92 -10.85
CA ILE A 524 19.33 -12.12 -11.61
C ILE A 524 20.54 -12.67 -12.37
N GLU A 525 20.78 -13.96 -12.23
CA GLU A 525 21.76 -14.72 -13.02
C GLU A 525 21.16 -16.05 -13.52
N ASP A 526 20.63 -16.01 -14.74
CA ASP A 526 19.94 -17.15 -15.36
C ASP A 526 20.85 -18.09 -16.17
N ASN A 527 22.12 -17.74 -16.37
CA ASN A 527 23.06 -18.57 -17.13
C ASN A 527 23.47 -19.82 -16.34
N SER A 528 23.68 -20.94 -17.03
CA SER A 528 24.27 -22.12 -16.41
C SER A 528 25.75 -21.91 -16.15
N VAL A 529 26.22 -22.21 -14.95
CA VAL A 529 27.65 -22.14 -14.60
C VAL A 529 28.04 -23.36 -13.77
N THR A 530 29.14 -24.00 -14.18
CA THR A 530 29.76 -25.09 -13.45
C THR A 530 30.88 -24.57 -12.53
N SER A 531 30.86 -24.97 -11.26
CA SER A 531 31.98 -24.78 -10.33
C SER A 531 32.60 -26.12 -9.98
N THR A 532 33.93 -26.20 -10.01
CA THR A 532 34.73 -27.33 -9.52
C THR A 532 35.43 -26.98 -8.21
N SER A 533 34.90 -26.00 -7.45
CA SER A 533 35.47 -25.51 -6.19
C SER A 533 34.73 -26.11 -4.98
N SER A 534 35.47 -26.64 -4.01
CA SER A 534 34.92 -27.05 -2.69
C SER A 534 34.70 -25.87 -1.76
N GLN A 535 35.11 -24.68 -2.20
CA GLN A 535 34.81 -23.41 -1.54
C GLN A 535 33.59 -22.77 -2.20
N TRP A 536 32.84 -22.01 -1.39
CA TRP A 536 31.70 -21.22 -1.85
C TRP A 536 32.05 -20.36 -3.07
N THR A 537 31.23 -20.49 -4.10
CA THR A 537 31.28 -19.71 -5.33
C THR A 537 30.05 -18.81 -5.37
N ASP A 538 30.25 -17.50 -5.52
CA ASP A 538 29.14 -16.55 -5.66
C ASP A 538 28.43 -16.77 -7.01
N LYS A 539 27.10 -16.70 -6.99
CA LYS A 539 26.25 -16.68 -8.18
C LYS A 539 25.64 -15.29 -8.32
N SER A 540 24.39 -15.05 -7.88
CA SER A 540 23.87 -13.68 -7.78
C SER A 540 24.52 -12.90 -6.65
N ASN A 541 24.74 -11.60 -6.90
CA ASN A 541 25.25 -10.63 -5.94
C ASN A 541 24.41 -9.34 -6.03
N LEU A 542 23.53 -9.13 -5.05
CA LEU A 542 22.78 -7.91 -4.90
C LEU A 542 23.49 -6.99 -3.90
N GLN A 543 23.86 -5.80 -4.35
CA GLN A 543 24.55 -4.81 -3.54
C GLN A 543 23.85 -3.46 -3.64
N PHE A 544 23.40 -2.93 -2.51
CA PHE A 544 22.74 -1.62 -2.45
C PHE A 544 22.97 -0.95 -1.10
N THR A 545 22.67 0.33 -1.01
CA THR A 545 22.73 1.11 0.23
C THR A 545 21.35 1.72 0.48
N PRO A 546 20.62 1.29 1.51
CA PRO A 546 19.37 1.94 1.92
C PRO A 546 19.58 3.43 2.17
N SER A 547 18.67 4.27 1.67
CA SER A 547 18.68 5.73 1.96
C SER A 547 18.33 6.04 3.41
N THR A 548 17.56 5.16 4.05
CA THR A 548 17.09 5.22 5.43
C THR A 548 17.19 3.83 6.05
N GLN A 549 17.33 3.78 7.37
CA GLN A 549 17.19 2.53 8.10
C GLN A 549 15.72 2.09 8.06
N GLN A 550 15.45 0.89 7.55
CA GLN A 550 14.09 0.33 7.46
C GLN A 550 14.13 -1.18 7.24
N GLU A 551 12.98 -1.84 7.40
CA GLU A 551 12.83 -3.26 7.12
C GLU A 551 12.77 -3.53 5.60
N TYR A 552 13.35 -4.67 5.21
CA TYR A 552 13.28 -5.19 3.86
C TYR A 552 12.84 -6.64 3.88
N PHE A 553 11.90 -6.99 2.99
CA PHE A 553 11.62 -8.36 2.61
C PHE A 553 12.68 -8.83 1.63
N ILE A 554 13.44 -9.83 2.04
CA ILE A 554 14.49 -10.47 1.25
C ILE A 554 13.99 -11.84 0.79
N ILE A 555 14.11 -12.09 -0.50
CA ILE A 555 13.90 -13.42 -1.07
C ILE A 555 14.97 -13.73 -2.09
N GLY A 556 15.51 -14.94 -2.06
CA GLY A 556 16.49 -15.38 -3.04
C GLY A 556 16.38 -16.88 -3.29
N GLY A 557 16.70 -17.28 -4.52
CA GLY A 557 16.68 -18.67 -4.92
C GLY A 557 17.81 -19.02 -5.87
N ILE A 558 18.12 -20.31 -5.98
CA ILE A 558 19.12 -20.88 -6.89
C ILE A 558 18.82 -22.36 -7.15
N VAL A 559 18.93 -22.79 -8.42
CA VAL A 559 18.93 -24.22 -8.76
C VAL A 559 20.36 -24.70 -8.73
N ILE A 560 20.59 -25.81 -8.06
CA ILE A 560 21.84 -26.55 -8.13
C ILE A 560 21.62 -27.95 -8.67
N LYS A 561 22.65 -28.44 -9.34
CA LYS A 561 22.72 -29.82 -9.83
C LYS A 561 24.13 -30.37 -9.60
N PRO A 562 24.27 -31.51 -8.93
CA PRO A 562 25.54 -32.21 -8.82
C PRO A 562 25.94 -32.91 -10.12
N ASP A 563 27.25 -33.01 -10.40
CA ASP A 563 27.78 -33.71 -11.56
C ASP A 563 27.75 -35.25 -11.45
N SER A 564 27.53 -35.76 -10.25
CA SER A 564 27.56 -37.18 -9.94
C SER A 564 26.84 -37.49 -8.64
N THR A 565 26.31 -38.70 -8.54
CA THR A 565 25.57 -39.21 -7.36
C THR A 565 26.47 -39.48 -6.14
N SER A 566 27.71 -39.01 -6.14
CA SER A 566 28.69 -39.25 -5.06
C SER A 566 29.19 -37.96 -4.42
N ASN A 567 28.83 -36.81 -5.00
CA ASN A 567 29.36 -35.51 -4.61
C ASN A 567 28.19 -34.57 -4.29
N PRO A 568 27.85 -34.39 -2.99
CA PRO A 568 26.82 -33.44 -2.58
C PRO A 568 27.09 -32.04 -3.13
N SER A 569 26.04 -31.31 -3.46
CA SER A 569 26.08 -29.90 -3.83
C SER A 569 25.37 -29.07 -2.76
N HIS A 570 25.90 -27.90 -2.46
CA HIS A 570 25.27 -26.99 -1.51
C HIS A 570 25.00 -25.64 -2.15
N ALA A 571 24.00 -24.94 -1.61
CA ALA A 571 23.66 -23.58 -1.94
C ALA A 571 23.31 -22.81 -0.66
N GLU A 572 23.66 -21.53 -0.62
CA GLU A 572 23.25 -20.64 0.47
C GLU A 572 22.83 -19.27 -0.03
N LEU A 573 21.94 -18.61 0.71
CA LEU A 573 21.68 -17.18 0.66
C LEU A 573 22.34 -16.54 1.88
N THR A 574 23.18 -15.54 1.66
CA THR A 574 23.94 -14.84 2.71
C THR A 574 23.69 -13.35 2.67
N HIS A 575 23.88 -12.72 3.83
CA HIS A 575 23.82 -11.28 4.01
C HIS A 575 25.08 -10.80 4.73
N THR A 576 25.70 -9.77 4.17
CA THR A 576 26.88 -9.12 4.71
C THR A 576 26.63 -7.62 4.87
N THR A 577 26.92 -7.11 6.07
CA THR A 577 26.94 -5.67 6.40
C THR A 577 28.26 -5.35 7.07
N GLY A 578 29.07 -4.49 6.45
CA GLY A 578 30.44 -4.22 6.91
C GLY A 578 31.29 -5.49 6.94
N THR A 579 31.77 -5.90 8.12
CA THR A 579 32.54 -7.14 8.32
C THR A 579 31.70 -8.32 8.81
N ASN A 580 30.42 -8.12 9.13
CA ASN A 580 29.55 -9.16 9.65
C ASN A 580 28.88 -9.90 8.49
N THR A 581 29.02 -11.22 8.45
CA THR A 581 28.35 -12.08 7.47
C THR A 581 27.49 -13.10 8.21
N GLY A 582 26.20 -13.15 7.86
CA GLY A 582 25.26 -14.15 8.33
C GLY A 582 24.71 -14.99 7.18
N THR A 583 24.32 -16.22 7.48
CA THR A 583 23.58 -17.10 6.56
C THR A 583 22.09 -16.88 6.76
N ILE A 584 21.40 -16.56 5.68
CA ILE A 584 19.93 -16.46 5.65
C ILE A 584 19.39 -17.87 5.39
N SER A 585 19.73 -18.53 4.29
CA SER A 585 19.25 -19.89 4.05
C SER A 585 20.39 -20.75 3.52
N LEU A 586 20.35 -22.05 3.80
CA LEU A 586 21.34 -23.03 3.39
C LEU A 586 20.63 -24.30 2.92
N ALA A 587 20.55 -24.55 1.62
CA ALA A 587 20.23 -25.88 1.13
C ALA A 587 21.52 -26.69 0.98
N ASN A 588 21.65 -27.78 1.74
CA ASN A 588 22.64 -28.81 1.46
C ASN A 588 21.92 -29.97 0.78
N ASP A 589 22.34 -30.29 -0.43
CA ASP A 589 21.91 -31.52 -1.06
C ASP A 589 23.05 -32.52 -1.13
N ASN A 590 22.73 -33.72 -0.67
CA ASN A 590 23.43 -34.91 -1.03
C ASN A 590 22.55 -35.70 -1.98
N SER A 591 22.72 -35.47 -3.28
CA SER A 591 22.19 -36.37 -4.29
C SER A 591 22.92 -37.72 -4.20
N GLN A 592 22.59 -38.52 -3.18
CA GLN A 592 22.57 -39.96 -3.37
C GLN A 592 21.16 -40.45 -3.73
N ASP A 593 20.23 -39.55 -4.12
CA ASP A 593 19.07 -39.96 -4.89
C ASP A 593 19.56 -40.73 -6.13
N SER A 594 19.08 -41.96 -6.20
CA SER A 594 19.90 -43.10 -6.50
C SER A 594 19.92 -43.45 -7.98
N GLY A 595 20.79 -42.81 -8.75
CA GLY A 595 21.36 -43.43 -9.96
C GLY A 595 21.44 -42.60 -11.23
N SER A 596 21.06 -41.32 -11.20
CA SER A 596 21.19 -40.45 -12.37
C SER A 596 21.79 -39.09 -12.00
N PRO A 597 22.84 -38.60 -12.69
CA PRO A 597 23.34 -37.23 -12.56
C PRO A 597 22.38 -36.21 -13.18
N ALA A 598 21.07 -36.38 -12.98
CA ALA A 598 19.99 -35.58 -13.59
C ALA A 598 19.12 -34.84 -12.57
N ASP A 599 19.26 -35.12 -11.27
CA ASP A 599 18.46 -34.46 -10.25
C ASP A 599 18.91 -33.02 -10.02
N CYS A 600 17.95 -32.11 -10.10
CA CYS A 600 18.15 -30.68 -9.93
C CYS A 600 17.30 -30.25 -8.74
N LEU A 601 17.87 -29.43 -7.86
CA LEU A 601 17.20 -28.96 -6.67
C LEU A 601 17.14 -27.46 -6.60
N SER A 602 16.03 -27.00 -6.04
CA SER A 602 15.76 -25.61 -5.73
C SER A 602 16.07 -25.31 -4.27
N MET A 603 16.79 -24.23 -4.03
CA MET A 603 16.77 -23.52 -2.74
C MET A 603 15.92 -22.27 -2.89
N LEU A 604 15.05 -21.99 -1.90
CA LEU A 604 14.43 -20.69 -1.70
C LEU A 604 14.67 -20.25 -0.26
N GLY A 605 15.31 -19.10 -0.08
CA GLY A 605 15.50 -18.45 1.21
C GLY A 605 14.67 -17.18 1.30
N ILE A 606 14.00 -16.97 2.43
CA ILE A 606 13.30 -15.73 2.76
C ILE A 606 13.85 -15.12 4.04
N ALA A 607 13.72 -13.81 4.22
CA ALA A 607 13.91 -13.14 5.51
C ALA A 607 13.27 -11.76 5.54
N ILE A 608 12.94 -11.26 6.73
CA ILE A 608 12.77 -9.81 6.97
C ILE A 608 14.00 -9.31 7.72
N LYS A 609 14.66 -8.29 7.17
CA LYS A 609 15.83 -7.68 7.82
C LYS A 609 15.66 -6.18 7.92
N GLU A 610 15.88 -5.65 9.13
CA GLU A 610 16.12 -4.22 9.33
C GLU A 610 17.52 -3.89 8.80
N LEU A 611 17.58 -3.13 7.69
CA LEU A 611 18.82 -2.74 7.06
C LEU A 611 19.14 -1.30 7.41
N ASN A 612 20.38 -1.04 7.82
CA ASN A 612 20.89 0.30 8.09
C ASN A 612 21.37 0.98 6.79
N VAL A 613 21.74 2.25 6.88
CA VAL A 613 22.26 3.05 5.75
C VAL A 613 23.69 2.68 5.32
N GLU A 614 24.22 1.55 5.79
CA GLU A 614 25.48 0.99 5.27
C GLU A 614 25.23 0.17 4.01
N GLN A 615 26.30 -0.16 3.30
CA GLN A 615 26.22 -1.04 2.15
C GLN A 615 25.79 -2.45 2.59
N GLN A 616 24.70 -2.91 1.99
CA GLN A 616 24.14 -4.24 2.15
C GLN A 616 24.55 -5.09 0.97
N ILE A 617 25.04 -6.30 1.26
CA ILE A 617 25.45 -7.26 0.25
C ILE A 617 24.71 -8.57 0.50
N PHE A 618 23.89 -8.97 -0.46
CA PHE A 618 23.23 -10.26 -0.46
C PHE A 618 23.79 -11.13 -1.57
N LYS A 619 24.09 -12.38 -1.25
CA LYS A 619 24.64 -13.32 -2.23
C LYS A 619 23.98 -14.67 -2.14
N THR A 620 23.61 -15.22 -3.29
CA THR A 620 23.44 -16.66 -3.41
C THR A 620 24.80 -17.27 -3.75
N ARG A 621 25.18 -18.34 -3.07
CA ARG A 621 26.43 -19.04 -3.32
C ARG A 621 26.16 -20.52 -3.50
N TYR A 622 27.08 -21.21 -4.15
CA TYR A 622 27.00 -22.65 -4.38
C TYR A 622 28.39 -23.28 -4.38
N GLY A 623 28.43 -24.59 -4.27
CA GLY A 623 29.66 -25.37 -4.31
C GLY A 623 29.38 -26.86 -4.13
N TYR A 624 30.42 -27.68 -4.21
CA TYR A 624 30.31 -29.10 -3.91
C TYR A 624 30.79 -29.36 -2.47
N ALA A 625 30.07 -30.20 -1.72
CA ALA A 625 30.35 -30.52 -0.32
C ALA A 625 31.29 -31.74 -0.13
N GLY A 626 31.79 -32.31 -1.23
CA GLY A 626 32.69 -33.47 -1.26
C GLY A 626 34.20 -33.14 -1.36
N SER A 627 35.01 -34.16 -1.66
CA SER A 627 36.48 -34.01 -1.86
C SER A 627 36.90 -33.80 -3.32
N THR A 628 36.07 -34.23 -4.27
CA THR A 628 36.19 -34.03 -5.72
C THR A 628 34.79 -33.84 -6.27
N GLY A 629 34.60 -33.11 -7.38
CA GLY A 629 33.29 -32.99 -8.01
C GLY A 629 33.06 -31.63 -8.64
N SER A 630 31.89 -31.47 -9.24
CA SER A 630 31.42 -30.23 -9.84
C SER A 630 29.95 -30.02 -9.54
N THR A 631 29.56 -28.77 -9.36
CA THR A 631 28.16 -28.35 -9.18
C THR A 631 27.79 -27.39 -10.29
N TYR A 632 26.69 -27.66 -10.96
CA TYR A 632 26.05 -26.76 -11.91
C TYR A 632 25.06 -25.88 -11.15
N SER A 633 24.98 -24.61 -11.53
CA SER A 633 24.05 -23.64 -10.95
C SER A 633 23.33 -22.85 -12.03
N LYS A 634 22.03 -22.64 -11.84
CA LYS A 634 21.19 -21.84 -12.75
C LYS A 634 20.07 -21.12 -12.00
N GLY A 635 19.50 -20.08 -12.63
CA GLY A 635 18.27 -19.45 -12.19
C GLY A 635 18.39 -18.77 -10.84
N SER A 636 19.54 -18.16 -10.60
CA SER A 636 19.82 -17.51 -9.34
C SER A 636 19.19 -16.13 -9.34
N PHE A 637 18.49 -15.77 -8.27
CA PHE A 637 17.95 -14.43 -8.11
C PHE A 637 17.96 -13.98 -6.65
N ILE A 638 17.96 -12.67 -6.45
CA ILE A 638 17.79 -12.02 -5.15
C ILE A 638 16.89 -10.80 -5.37
N VAL A 639 15.89 -10.63 -4.52
CA VAL A 639 15.04 -9.44 -4.44
C VAL A 639 15.06 -8.94 -3.00
N ALA A 640 15.23 -7.64 -2.83
CA ALA A 640 15.06 -6.94 -1.56
C ALA A 640 13.98 -5.86 -1.73
N VAL A 641 12.82 -6.02 -1.11
CA VAL A 641 11.73 -5.05 -1.18
C VAL A 641 11.68 -4.26 0.13
N PRO A 642 11.79 -2.92 0.11
CA PRO A 642 11.58 -2.13 1.32
C PRO A 642 10.14 -2.32 1.81
N LEU A 643 9.99 -2.73 3.06
CA LEU A 643 8.72 -2.73 3.76
C LEU A 643 8.58 -1.33 4.37
N GLY A 644 7.62 -0.55 3.89
CA GLY A 644 7.42 0.82 4.38
C GLY A 644 7.40 0.84 5.90
N GLY A 645 8.32 1.62 6.48
CA GLY A 645 8.74 1.53 7.89
C GLY A 645 7.56 1.40 8.85
N GLY A 646 7.24 0.16 9.21
CA GLY A 646 6.18 -0.20 10.13
C GLY A 646 6.79 -0.83 11.36
N VAL A 647 7.35 -0.02 12.25
CA VAL A 647 7.46 -0.45 13.65
C VAL A 647 6.02 -0.68 14.13
N GLY A 648 5.75 -1.88 14.65
CA GLY A 648 4.41 -2.38 14.92
C GLY A 648 3.43 -1.41 15.61
N GLY A 649 2.15 -1.55 15.26
CA GLY A 649 1.05 -0.75 15.77
C GLY A 649 0.83 0.51 14.92
N SER A 650 -0.38 0.69 14.39
CA SER A 650 -0.77 1.93 13.74
C SER A 650 -0.86 3.05 14.78
N ASP A 651 0.29 3.60 15.12
CA ASP A 651 0.43 4.75 16.00
C ASP A 651 0.91 5.99 15.24
N THR A 652 0.85 5.98 13.91
CA THR A 652 1.05 7.17 13.08
C THR A 652 -0.08 8.15 13.38
N PRO A 653 0.18 9.32 13.99
CA PRO A 653 -0.85 10.33 14.15
C PRO A 653 -1.34 10.76 12.75
N GLU A 654 -2.66 10.86 12.60
CA GLU A 654 -3.28 11.45 11.42
C GLU A 654 -3.12 12.97 11.56
N TYR A 655 -2.33 13.57 10.67
CA TYR A 655 -2.16 15.02 10.61
C TYR A 655 -3.22 15.56 9.65
N VAL A 656 -4.31 16.06 10.20
CA VAL A 656 -5.46 16.62 9.49
C VAL A 656 -5.48 18.14 9.67
N ASP A 657 -5.94 18.86 8.66
CA ASP A 657 -6.20 20.31 8.70
C ASP A 657 -4.95 21.22 8.87
N PHE A 658 -3.96 21.08 7.97
CA PHE A 658 -2.95 22.14 7.83
C PHE A 658 -3.60 23.39 7.22
N ASP A 659 -3.65 24.50 7.96
CA ASP A 659 -3.74 25.81 7.33
C ASP A 659 -2.41 26.10 6.64
N TYR A 660 -2.48 26.47 5.35
CA TYR A 660 -1.32 26.84 4.55
C TYR A 660 -0.64 28.08 5.14
N VAL A 661 0.60 27.93 5.60
CA VAL A 661 1.43 29.05 6.09
C VAL A 661 2.48 29.38 5.02
N ASP A 662 2.20 30.42 4.24
CA ASP A 662 3.18 31.03 3.35
C ASP A 662 4.07 32.00 4.14
N PHE A 663 5.38 31.87 3.97
CA PHE A 663 6.38 32.74 4.58
C PHE A 663 6.91 33.81 3.63
N GLY A 664 6.41 33.86 2.38
CA GLY A 664 6.90 34.71 1.32
C GLY A 664 8.42 34.57 1.10
N GLY A 665 9.03 35.61 0.53
CA GLY A 665 10.46 35.64 0.25
C GLY A 665 11.41 35.65 1.47
N ILE A 666 10.89 35.76 2.71
CA ILE A 666 11.71 35.88 3.94
C ILE A 666 12.52 34.60 4.22
N LEU A 667 12.03 33.44 3.78
CA LEU A 667 12.67 32.14 4.01
C LEU A 667 13.28 31.50 2.75
N ASN A 668 13.40 32.24 1.64
CA ASN A 668 14.06 31.74 0.41
C ASN A 668 15.60 31.63 0.52
N GLY A 669 16.13 31.78 1.73
CA GLY A 669 17.50 31.54 2.10
C GLY A 669 17.59 31.21 3.58
N THR A 670 18.80 30.97 4.06
CA THR A 670 19.06 30.66 5.46
C THR A 670 18.71 31.84 6.38
N ILE A 671 17.46 31.93 6.82
CA ILE A 671 16.88 33.03 7.63
C ILE A 671 17.32 34.41 7.07
N GLY A 672 16.65 34.83 5.99
CA GLY A 672 16.66 36.21 5.47
C GLY A 672 18.02 36.95 5.46
N SER A 673 18.67 37.09 4.31
CA SER A 673 19.88 37.92 4.18
C SER A 673 19.68 39.41 4.49
N THR A 674 18.44 39.85 4.72
CA THR A 674 18.05 41.26 4.94
C THR A 674 17.29 41.52 6.24
N SER A 675 16.89 40.48 6.99
CA SER A 675 16.06 40.62 8.20
C SER A 675 16.72 39.91 9.37
N ASN A 676 16.90 40.61 10.49
CA ASN A 676 17.49 40.09 11.72
C ASN A 676 16.46 39.49 12.70
N GLU A 677 15.20 39.46 12.31
CA GLU A 677 14.08 38.92 13.09
C GLU A 677 13.07 38.28 12.15
N THR A 678 12.50 37.16 12.57
CA THR A 678 11.36 36.50 11.91
C THR A 678 10.36 36.10 13.00
N THR A 679 9.07 36.24 12.73
CA THR A 679 8.00 35.91 13.68
C THR A 679 7.06 34.91 13.02
N ILE A 680 6.83 33.79 13.70
CA ILE A 680 5.86 32.76 13.30
C ILE A 680 4.78 32.75 14.37
N THR A 681 3.53 32.88 13.96
CA THR A 681 2.34 32.80 14.83
C THR A 681 1.42 31.71 14.31
N ALA A 682 0.98 30.79 15.18
CA ALA A 682 0.12 29.69 14.79
C ALA A 682 -0.84 29.34 15.93
N TRP A 683 -2.04 28.90 15.58
CA TRP A 683 -2.92 28.21 16.52
C TRP A 683 -2.68 26.69 16.39
N VAL A 684 -2.57 25.98 17.51
CA VAL A 684 -2.39 24.52 17.54
C VAL A 684 -3.41 23.86 18.45
N TYR A 685 -3.97 22.72 18.01
CA TYR A 685 -4.93 21.90 18.77
C TYR A 685 -4.42 20.45 18.85
N PRO A 686 -3.41 20.14 19.68
CA PRO A 686 -2.94 18.78 19.78
C PRO A 686 -3.99 17.92 20.48
N THR A 687 -4.45 16.84 19.87
CA THR A 687 -5.32 15.84 20.52
C THR A 687 -4.51 14.76 21.21
N GLU A 688 -3.27 14.55 20.77
CA GLU A 688 -2.30 13.60 21.31
C GLU A 688 -0.86 14.11 21.09
N LEU A 689 0.08 13.73 21.95
CA LEU A 689 1.51 14.00 21.81
C LEU A 689 2.31 12.71 22.04
N LYS A 690 3.00 12.22 20.99
CA LYS A 690 3.75 10.96 20.99
C LYS A 690 5.26 11.21 21.05
N SER A 691 6.06 10.14 21.08
CA SER A 691 7.53 10.21 21.08
C SER A 691 8.15 10.22 19.67
N ASN A 692 7.32 10.34 18.62
CA ASN A 692 7.76 10.51 17.24
C ASN A 692 8.68 11.73 17.13
N THR A 693 9.82 11.54 16.47
CA THR A 693 10.86 12.57 16.29
C THR A 693 11.21 12.67 14.81
N SER A 694 11.41 13.89 14.31
CA SER A 694 11.95 14.13 12.98
C SER A 694 13.43 13.73 12.90
N SER A 695 14.00 13.74 11.69
CA SER A 695 15.44 13.57 11.47
C SER A 695 16.29 14.63 12.19
N ASN A 696 15.66 15.75 12.59
CA ASN A 696 16.29 16.85 13.31
C ASN A 696 15.99 16.83 14.81
N ALA A 697 15.51 15.69 15.34
CA ALA A 697 15.18 15.46 16.74
C ALA A 697 14.07 16.35 17.32
N VAL A 698 13.17 16.86 16.47
CA VAL A 698 11.95 17.59 16.88
C VAL A 698 10.77 16.63 17.00
N GLN A 699 10.07 16.65 18.13
CA GLN A 699 8.93 15.81 18.44
C GLN A 699 7.62 16.38 17.92
N ASN A 700 6.69 15.52 17.48
CA ASN A 700 5.36 15.92 16.97
C ASN A 700 5.41 17.15 16.05
N VAL A 701 6.23 17.09 14.99
CA VAL A 701 6.41 18.21 14.06
C VAL A 701 5.08 18.56 13.39
N PHE A 702 4.69 19.83 13.48
CA PHE A 702 3.52 20.38 12.80
C PHE A 702 3.90 21.45 11.78
N LEU A 703 5.18 21.84 11.72
CA LEU A 703 5.71 22.75 10.70
C LEU A 703 7.13 22.32 10.32
N SER A 704 7.40 22.15 9.03
CA SER A 704 8.76 21.92 8.52
C SER A 704 8.97 22.66 7.21
N LYS A 705 10.14 23.29 7.04
CA LYS A 705 10.55 23.95 5.80
C LYS A 705 11.95 23.47 5.40
N GLU A 706 11.99 22.62 4.37
CA GLU A 706 13.22 22.11 3.72
C GLU A 706 14.26 21.54 4.70
N GLY A 707 13.82 21.01 5.83
CA GLY A 707 14.72 20.51 6.88
C GLY A 707 15.65 21.57 7.49
N ASN A 708 15.34 22.86 7.29
CA ASN A 708 16.10 24.00 7.82
C ASN A 708 15.38 24.71 8.98
N LEU A 709 14.06 24.58 9.06
CA LEU A 709 13.22 25.06 10.15
C LEU A 709 12.21 23.97 10.47
N GLU A 710 12.07 23.61 11.74
CA GLU A 710 10.97 22.76 12.21
C GLU A 710 10.39 23.29 13.51
N LEU A 711 9.06 23.19 13.63
CA LEU A 711 8.33 23.42 14.88
C LEU A 711 7.58 22.15 15.25
N GLY A 712 7.69 21.75 16.51
CA GLY A 712 7.00 20.60 17.05
C GLY A 712 6.68 20.77 18.53
N ILE A 713 6.02 19.79 19.13
CA ILE A 713 5.63 19.82 20.53
C ILE A 713 6.14 18.53 21.19
N ASN A 714 6.90 18.63 22.27
CA ASN A 714 7.39 17.44 22.96
C ASN A 714 6.28 16.77 23.79
N GLN A 715 6.50 15.55 24.28
CA GLN A 715 5.51 14.81 25.09
C GLN A 715 5.10 15.51 26.39
N SER A 716 5.91 16.46 26.86
CA SER A 716 5.63 17.26 28.04
C SER A 716 4.96 18.60 27.69
N GLY A 717 4.54 18.81 26.44
CA GLY A 717 3.82 20.00 25.98
C GLY A 717 4.69 21.25 25.78
N PHE A 718 6.02 21.12 25.67
CA PHE A 718 6.91 22.23 25.30
C PHE A 718 6.92 22.42 23.78
N LEU A 719 7.01 23.68 23.33
CA LEU A 719 7.30 23.99 21.94
C LEU A 719 8.77 23.68 21.66
N GLN A 720 9.05 22.86 20.66
CA GLN A 720 10.39 22.61 20.15
C GLN A 720 10.59 23.37 18.85
N VAL A 721 11.69 24.10 18.76
CA VAL A 721 12.08 24.86 17.57
C VAL A 721 13.44 24.37 17.12
N TYR A 722 13.51 23.87 15.90
CA TYR A 722 14.76 23.55 15.23
C TYR A 722 15.04 24.57 14.14
N ILE A 723 16.28 25.05 14.12
CA ILE A 723 16.77 25.96 13.10
C ILE A 723 18.16 25.52 12.67
N LYS A 724 18.34 25.39 11.35
CA LYS A 724 19.61 25.17 10.70
C LYS A 724 19.97 26.35 9.82
N ASN A 725 21.19 26.83 10.02
CA ASN A 725 21.83 27.78 9.14
C ASN A 725 23.19 27.30 8.62
N LEU A 726 23.81 28.07 7.71
CA LEU A 726 25.10 27.73 7.08
C LEU A 726 26.21 27.43 8.10
N ASN A 727 26.10 27.96 9.32
CA ASN A 727 27.15 27.90 10.35
C ASN A 727 26.70 27.22 11.65
N THR A 728 25.42 26.93 11.84
CA THR A 728 24.87 26.53 13.14
C THR A 728 23.57 25.76 12.96
N GLU A 729 23.39 24.72 13.76
CA GLU A 729 22.18 23.91 13.84
C GLU A 729 21.82 23.74 15.32
N ALA A 730 20.56 23.97 15.68
CA ALA A 730 20.12 23.87 17.07
C ALA A 730 18.64 23.49 17.17
N VAL A 731 18.33 22.64 18.15
CA VAL A 731 16.97 22.39 18.66
C VAL A 731 16.87 23.04 20.04
N VAL A 732 15.82 23.81 20.28
CA VAL A 732 15.57 24.47 21.57
C VAL A 732 14.14 24.23 22.00
N GLU A 733 13.92 23.95 23.28
CA GLU A 733 12.60 23.85 23.89
C GLU A 733 12.20 25.18 24.54
N TYR A 734 10.97 25.62 24.30
CA TYR A 734 10.41 26.86 24.82
C TYR A 734 9.16 26.58 25.66
N GLY A 735 9.04 27.34 26.75
CA GLY A 735 7.88 27.33 27.65
C GLY A 735 8.08 26.55 28.94
N LEU A 736 6.96 26.11 29.53
CA LEU A 736 6.88 25.28 30.72
C LEU A 736 6.18 23.96 30.34
N PRO A 737 6.31 22.89 31.15
CA PRO A 737 5.56 21.67 30.91
C PRO A 737 4.05 21.97 30.80
N ASN A 738 3.41 21.41 29.78
CA ASN A 738 2.01 21.59 29.41
C ASN A 738 1.62 23.03 29.02
N ILE A 739 2.56 23.83 28.52
CA ILE A 739 2.24 25.16 27.97
C ILE A 739 1.30 25.06 26.75
N ILE A 740 1.45 23.99 25.95
CA ILE A 740 0.49 23.59 24.92
C ILE A 740 -0.19 22.29 25.39
N PRO A 741 -1.41 22.37 25.97
CA PRO A 741 -2.14 21.20 26.46
C PRO A 741 -2.94 20.47 25.37
N LEU A 742 -3.26 19.21 25.66
CA LEU A 742 -4.09 18.38 24.78
C LEU A 742 -5.56 18.81 24.79
N GLY A 743 -6.25 18.66 23.65
CA GLY A 743 -7.68 18.89 23.50
C GLY A 743 -8.11 20.36 23.63
N GLN A 744 -7.17 21.29 23.43
CA GLN A 744 -7.36 22.73 23.58
C GLN A 744 -6.60 23.50 22.50
N TRP A 745 -7.19 24.57 21.97
CA TRP A 745 -6.50 25.52 21.09
C TRP A 745 -5.50 26.35 21.90
N SER A 746 -4.27 26.42 21.41
CA SER A 746 -3.18 27.23 21.98
C SER A 746 -2.60 28.13 20.89
N TYR A 747 -2.29 29.38 21.25
CA TYR A 747 -1.70 30.38 20.35
C TYR A 747 -0.24 30.66 20.71
#